data_AF-A0A819G3G4-F1
#
_entry.id   AF-A0A819G3G4-F1
#
_cell.length_a   1.000
_cell.length_b   1.000
_cell.length_c   1.000
_cell.angle_alpha   90.00
_cell.angle_beta   90.00
_cell.angle_gamma   90.00
#
_symmetry.space_group_name_H-M   'P 1'
#
loop_
_entity.id
_entity.type
_entity.pdbx_description
1 polymer ?
#
loop_
_entity_poly.entity_id
_entity_poly.type
_entity_poly.pdbx_seq_one_letter_code
_entity_poly.pdbx_strand_id
1 'polypeptide(L)'
;MYSTESYSSISVAIDDLNKDHRLDIVIVNNDTGSIDILLGQYAGFPNQTNYPTGSSPQSVAVGDFNNDTRLDIVVANNGSNDVSILLGYENGSFGKETRYSVGFYPQSVAIGDFNSDTRLDIVVASYGSYDVSVLLGYGNGSFAKETRYSVGSQPQSVAVGDFNNDTRLDIVVANGVSKGVSVLLGYGNGSFAEQTRYSVGSSPSSVAVGDFNNDTRLDIVITNGVSNDVSVFLGYGNGSFAQQTTYSVGWFPPSVAVGDFNNDNRLDIVVANSADTDVSVLLGYGNGSFANETRYSVGLSPRSIAVGDFNNDTRLDIVVANGVSKGVSVLLGYGNGSFAKQTRYSVGSSPQSVAVGDFNNDTRLDIVVANQDSNDVSVLLQYNRGAIAYEMAYASGDGSSLQCVVIGDLNNDTNVDIILANYGTNNIGILFGYGNGNFKNQMILSSGINSHPTSVAIGDFNGDSVVDIVVANYGTKEVGMMLGYGNRTFANQTSEGISFDSRPLAVASGDFNNDKRSEIAIIYDRNDNVDIFVAYNRGSFAKETRYSVGLYPNSVAVGDFNNDTRLDIVVANRDSNDVSILLGYGNGSFSEQTRYSVGPQPQSVAVGDFNNDTRLDIVVANDGNDVSVLLGYGNGSFASQTRCSVGLYLSSVAVGDFNNDTRLDIVVANWLRNYVSVLLGYGNGSFAEETRYSVGLYPYSVAVGDFNNDTRLDIVVANVNSNDVSILVGYGNGSFAEQTRYSVGSGPWSVAVGDFNNDTRLDIVVANWGSNDVSVLLGYGNGSFAKEIRYSVGSSPRSVAVGDFNNDTRLDIVVANGGRNDAGNHNHDPKLPENVQTVLCGLKRRILTDIDQPVTKIYEEEVKKIRRENGTAGPIPVFGAWKTTLYSIRKTILPPTSTSLSSIIIPDDMYYNNLKQEFLFCNSPTPHKVIAFASEQGLKLLGNNQHWNGDGTFRTSPALFTQSYSIHVWDEFSMKPIIYSCCEDKKEESYHELLQSLLIHATKKNITLNPTSILIDFEQGMINTINDIFPHALVKGCHFHYAQNIWKKVKKYNLVTLSKEENIRRQIANIVALPLIPPNEVNNSMEKIIDELCDYDSKLYKLTDYVLKNYIEDARFSLHMWNHFDTIGERPRTNNHLEGYHRQLNARVRTHPDLWTWINEVKSSEESVMCRYEQEQAQKRTTRPRKAKYTQDDNKLMLAKTK
;
A
#
# COMPACT_ATOMS: atom_id res chain seq x y z
N MET A 1 -4.26 -6.82 10.19
CA MET A 1 -5.41 -7.02 11.09
C MET A 1 -5.68 -5.71 11.79
N TYR A 2 -6.93 -5.25 11.82
CA TYR A 2 -7.34 -4.04 12.54
C TYR A 2 -8.36 -4.48 13.55
N SER A 3 -8.19 -4.23 14.84
CA SER A 3 -8.74 -5.13 15.86
C SER A 3 -10.11 -4.70 16.38
N THR A 4 -10.99 -4.31 15.47
CA THR A 4 -12.11 -3.31 15.42
C THR A 4 -13.03 -3.05 16.60
N GLU A 5 -12.45 -3.22 17.76
CA GLU A 5 -13.06 -3.47 19.04
C GLU A 5 -14.48 -4.04 19.00
N SER A 6 -14.58 -5.20 18.37
CA SER A 6 -15.59 -6.12 18.87
C SER A 6 -15.28 -7.57 19.02
N TYR A 7 -16.17 -8.19 19.79
CA TYR A 7 -16.21 -9.54 20.20
C TYR A 7 -17.31 -10.26 19.39
N SER A 8 -17.82 -10.06 18.18
CA SER A 8 -18.30 -11.27 17.39
C SER A 8 -18.34 -11.40 15.85
N SER A 9 -17.85 -10.49 15.00
CA SER A 9 -18.35 -10.09 13.64
C SER A 9 -19.30 -10.89 12.76
N ILE A 10 -19.85 -10.23 11.72
CA ILE A 10 -20.61 -10.82 10.59
C ILE A 10 -20.57 -10.16 9.17
N SER A 11 -19.64 -9.35 8.62
CA SER A 11 -19.86 -8.90 7.20
C SER A 11 -18.87 -8.01 6.45
N VAL A 12 -18.74 -8.09 5.10
CA VAL A 12 -18.08 -7.09 4.21
C VAL A 12 -18.60 -6.92 2.73
N ALA A 13 -19.07 -5.75 2.27
CA ALA A 13 -19.12 -5.19 0.88
C ALA A 13 -18.25 -3.90 0.74
N ILE A 14 -18.31 -3.10 -0.35
CA ILE A 14 -17.37 -1.98 -0.61
C ILE A 14 -17.92 -0.76 -1.39
N ASP A 15 -17.46 0.49 -1.11
CA ASP A 15 -17.49 1.65 -2.06
C ASP A 15 -16.53 2.85 -1.71
N ASP A 16 -16.46 3.94 -2.50
CA ASP A 16 -15.51 5.11 -2.46
C ASP A 16 -16.00 6.38 -1.70
N LEU A 17 -15.75 6.48 -0.38
CA LEU A 17 -16.34 7.47 0.54
C LEU A 17 -16.03 8.90 0.23
N ASN A 18 -14.73 9.05 0.26
CA ASN A 18 -14.08 10.31 0.43
C ASN A 18 -13.82 10.91 -0.96
N LYS A 19 -14.28 10.18 -2.00
CA LYS A 19 -14.17 10.42 -3.42
C LYS A 19 -12.74 10.62 -3.88
N ASP A 20 -11.82 9.84 -3.31
CA ASP A 20 -10.44 9.77 -3.77
C ASP A 20 -10.15 8.56 -4.66
N HIS A 21 -11.21 7.82 -5.03
CA HIS A 21 -11.21 6.70 -5.97
C HIS A 21 -10.39 5.52 -5.46
N ARG A 22 -10.57 5.21 -4.19
CA ARG A 22 -10.31 3.88 -3.63
C ARG A 22 -11.59 3.27 -3.12
N LEU A 23 -11.56 1.96 -3.12
CA LEU A 23 -12.52 1.14 -2.43
C LEU A 23 -12.22 1.25 -0.94
N ASP A 24 -13.11 1.96 -0.24
CA ASP A 24 -13.14 2.00 1.20
C ASP A 24 -14.10 0.89 1.69
N ILE A 25 -13.87 0.38 2.89
CA ILE A 25 -14.54 -0.79 3.45
C ILE A 25 -15.04 -0.51 4.86
N VAL A 26 -16.17 -1.08 5.21
CA VAL A 26 -17.01 -0.69 6.34
C VAL A 26 -16.73 -1.44 7.62
N ILE A 27 -15.75 -1.10 8.46
CA ILE A 27 -15.34 -1.91 9.65
C ILE A 27 -16.58 -2.28 10.47
N VAL A 28 -16.83 -3.52 10.93
CA VAL A 28 -18.16 -3.92 11.42
C VAL A 28 -18.20 -4.93 12.69
N ASN A 29 -18.88 -5.09 13.90
CA ASN A 29 -19.75 -4.37 14.96
C ASN A 29 -21.11 -4.81 15.76
N ASN A 30 -21.68 -6.05 15.92
CA ASN A 30 -22.99 -6.43 16.63
C ASN A 30 -23.08 -6.16 18.10
N ASP A 31 -22.69 -7.12 18.97
CA ASP A 31 -22.40 -7.19 20.42
C ASP A 31 -21.98 -5.88 21.07
N THR A 32 -21.87 -4.86 20.25
CA THR A 32 -21.50 -3.53 20.55
C THR A 32 -22.33 -2.40 19.90
N GLY A 33 -22.92 -2.46 18.71
CA GLY A 33 -24.07 -1.57 18.46
C GLY A 33 -23.75 -0.16 17.92
N SER A 34 -22.54 0.13 17.43
CA SER A 34 -22.18 1.48 16.96
C SER A 34 -20.84 1.64 16.17
N ILE A 35 -20.79 2.36 15.04
CA ILE A 35 -20.16 1.95 13.76
C ILE A 35 -18.74 2.38 13.29
N ASP A 36 -18.08 1.71 12.29
CA ASP A 36 -16.67 1.83 11.79
C ASP A 36 -16.43 1.76 10.21
N ILE A 37 -15.24 2.12 9.68
CA ILE A 37 -14.91 2.47 8.24
C ILE A 37 -13.38 2.37 7.91
N LEU A 38 -12.82 1.29 7.39
CA LEU A 38 -11.51 1.36 6.73
C LEU A 38 -11.52 2.25 5.47
N LEU A 39 -11.08 3.52 5.57
CA LEU A 39 -10.75 4.37 4.41
C LEU A 39 -9.44 3.91 3.75
N GLY A 40 -9.53 3.51 2.48
CA GLY A 40 -8.44 3.08 1.64
C GLY A 40 -7.48 4.21 1.36
N GLN A 41 -6.20 3.98 1.62
CA GLN A 41 -5.10 4.87 1.27
C GLN A 41 -3.99 4.08 0.56
N TYR A 42 -3.00 4.78 -0.01
CA TYR A 42 -1.88 4.15 -0.75
C TYR A 42 -1.00 3.19 0.09
N ALA A 43 -1.23 3.08 1.40
CA ALA A 43 -0.51 2.20 2.33
C ALA A 43 -1.44 1.15 2.98
N GLY A 44 -2.58 0.84 2.34
CA GLY A 44 -3.70 0.14 2.97
C GLY A 44 -4.57 1.12 3.74
N PHE A 45 -5.10 0.69 4.88
CA PHE A 45 -6.09 1.47 5.63
C PHE A 45 -5.48 2.00 6.93
N PRO A 46 -4.86 3.19 6.93
CA PRO A 46 -4.30 3.75 8.15
C PRO A 46 -5.42 4.27 9.05
N ASN A 47 -6.40 4.96 8.47
CA ASN A 47 -7.42 5.65 9.25
C ASN A 47 -8.51 4.73 9.77
N GLN A 48 -8.94 5.13 10.96
CA GLN A 48 -9.55 4.28 11.94
C GLN A 48 -10.41 5.10 12.96
N THR A 49 -11.52 5.78 12.54
CA THR A 49 -12.78 6.29 13.22
C THR A 49 -14.06 5.44 13.33
N ASN A 50 -14.60 5.41 14.54
CA ASN A 50 -15.88 4.88 14.99
C ASN A 50 -16.97 5.94 15.37
N TYR A 51 -18.28 5.64 15.35
CA TYR A 51 -19.42 6.47 15.82
C TYR A 51 -20.69 5.68 16.29
N PRO A 52 -21.93 6.22 16.50
CA PRO A 52 -23.05 5.48 17.21
C PRO A 52 -24.44 4.96 16.61
N THR A 53 -24.91 3.67 16.70
CA THR A 53 -26.30 3.16 16.31
C THR A 53 -27.37 2.96 17.42
N GLY A 54 -27.44 1.75 17.99
CA GLY A 54 -28.60 1.13 18.59
C GLY A 54 -28.57 -0.41 18.60
N SER A 55 -29.67 -0.94 19.10
CA SER A 55 -29.63 -1.66 20.37
C SER A 55 -29.69 -3.25 20.30
N SER A 56 -29.40 -3.90 19.14
CA SER A 56 -29.23 -5.36 18.76
C SER A 56 -28.79 -5.72 17.27
N PRO A 57 -28.59 -4.82 16.25
CA PRO A 57 -28.35 -4.84 14.71
C PRO A 57 -28.60 -6.12 13.72
N GLN A 58 -28.48 -6.29 12.32
CA GLN A 58 -28.42 -7.50 11.31
C GLN A 58 -28.36 -7.44 9.70
N SER A 59 -28.55 -6.39 8.87
CA SER A 59 -27.77 -6.28 7.56
C SER A 59 -27.32 -4.85 7.12
N VAL A 60 -26.39 -4.58 6.15
CA VAL A 60 -25.65 -3.26 5.90
C VAL A 60 -25.71 -2.69 4.49
N ALA A 61 -25.72 -1.36 4.27
CA ALA A 61 -26.12 -0.81 2.98
C ALA A 61 -26.27 0.68 2.67
N VAL A 62 -26.02 0.91 1.41
CA VAL A 62 -25.31 2.08 1.08
C VAL A 62 -25.98 2.43 -0.29
N GLY A 63 -27.08 3.22 -0.36
CA GLY A 63 -27.58 3.97 -1.57
C GLY A 63 -27.96 5.50 -1.42
N ASP A 64 -27.23 6.52 -1.97
CA ASP A 64 -27.47 8.01 -1.87
C ASP A 64 -28.92 8.48 -1.53
N PHE A 65 -29.08 8.99 -0.31
CA PHE A 65 -30.35 9.38 0.29
C PHE A 65 -30.54 10.90 0.36
N ASN A 66 -29.54 11.71 -0.04
CA ASN A 66 -29.54 13.16 0.16
C ASN A 66 -29.25 14.03 -1.07
N ASN A 67 -28.76 13.43 -2.15
CA ASN A 67 -28.46 14.05 -3.44
C ASN A 67 -27.35 15.12 -3.40
N ASP A 68 -26.51 15.16 -2.36
CA ASP A 68 -25.23 15.90 -2.40
C ASP A 68 -24.10 15.10 -3.08
N THR A 69 -24.43 13.90 -3.57
CA THR A 69 -23.59 12.94 -4.28
C THR A 69 -22.56 12.20 -3.45
N ARG A 70 -22.20 12.62 -2.22
CA ARG A 70 -21.50 11.68 -1.33
C ARG A 70 -22.62 10.77 -0.89
N LEU A 71 -22.63 9.54 -1.40
CA LEU A 71 -23.79 8.68 -1.31
C LEU A 71 -23.99 8.31 0.22
N ASP A 72 -25.15 7.84 0.72
CA ASP A 72 -25.61 7.98 2.14
C ASP A 72 -25.48 6.94 3.30
N ILE A 73 -26.29 5.86 3.29
CA ILE A 73 -26.48 4.68 4.19
C ILE A 73 -27.89 4.55 4.92
N VAL A 74 -28.41 3.32 5.24
CA VAL A 74 -29.74 2.92 5.87
C VAL A 74 -30.06 1.57 6.72
N VAL A 75 -29.73 1.33 8.02
CA VAL A 75 -29.98 -0.02 8.71
C VAL A 75 -31.36 -0.15 9.29
N ALA A 76 -31.95 -1.37 9.18
CA ALA A 76 -33.15 -1.90 9.85
C ALA A 76 -32.89 -2.68 11.15
N ASN A 77 -33.79 -2.74 12.16
CA ASN A 77 -33.45 -2.77 13.61
C ASN A 77 -34.25 -3.62 14.67
N ASN A 78 -34.78 -4.83 14.44
CA ASN A 78 -35.25 -5.86 15.44
C ASN A 78 -35.58 -5.45 16.87
N GLY A 79 -34.85 -5.79 17.93
CA GLY A 79 -35.28 -5.55 19.33
C GLY A 79 -35.78 -4.11 19.70
N SER A 80 -35.47 -3.04 18.95
CA SER A 80 -36.11 -1.70 19.05
C SER A 80 -36.79 -1.23 17.76
N ASN A 81 -36.66 -2.00 16.68
CA ASN A 81 -37.62 -2.12 15.59
C ASN A 81 -37.73 -0.89 14.66
N ASP A 82 -36.63 -0.22 14.29
CA ASP A 82 -36.56 0.85 13.27
C ASP A 82 -35.74 0.54 11.98
N VAL A 83 -35.70 1.40 10.96
CA VAL A 83 -34.49 1.63 10.17
C VAL A 83 -33.88 2.94 10.63
N SER A 84 -32.85 3.49 9.99
CA SER A 84 -32.30 4.80 10.35
C SER A 84 -31.41 5.38 9.25
N ILE A 85 -31.35 6.73 9.16
CA ILE A 85 -30.74 7.55 8.10
C ILE A 85 -30.28 8.92 8.64
N LEU A 86 -29.46 9.67 7.90
CA LEU A 86 -29.38 11.13 7.77
C LEU A 86 -28.39 11.53 6.64
N LEU A 87 -27.19 12.13 6.89
CA LEU A 87 -26.47 13.02 5.95
C LEU A 87 -24.94 13.18 6.14
N GLY A 88 -24.10 12.92 5.14
CA GLY A 88 -22.62 12.91 5.25
C GLY A 88 -21.94 13.81 4.21
N TYR A 89 -20.65 14.07 4.41
CA TYR A 89 -19.93 15.13 3.68
C TYR A 89 -18.63 14.58 3.00
N GLU A 90 -17.54 15.32 2.83
CA GLU A 90 -16.51 15.14 1.77
C GLU A 90 -15.30 14.21 2.05
N ASN A 91 -15.39 13.40 3.10
CA ASN A 91 -14.29 12.75 3.84
C ASN A 91 -14.74 12.04 5.16
N GLY A 92 -16.05 11.72 5.34
CA GLY A 92 -16.80 11.70 6.63
C GLY A 92 -18.26 12.23 6.47
N SER A 93 -18.99 12.91 7.37
CA SER A 93 -18.79 13.46 8.72
C SER A 93 -20.10 13.57 9.43
N PHE A 94 -20.10 13.25 10.70
CA PHE A 94 -21.30 12.76 11.29
C PHE A 94 -21.74 13.67 12.47
N GLY A 95 -22.95 14.26 12.37
CA GLY A 95 -23.62 15.09 13.42
C GLY A 95 -24.46 14.37 14.51
N LYS A 96 -25.74 14.00 14.26
CA LYS A 96 -26.61 13.26 15.22
C LYS A 96 -27.74 12.41 14.56
N GLU A 97 -28.02 11.23 15.12
CA GLU A 97 -28.75 10.15 14.44
C GLU A 97 -30.25 10.40 14.20
N THR A 98 -30.77 9.99 13.03
CA THR A 98 -32.22 9.93 12.75
C THR A 98 -32.69 8.50 12.51
N ARG A 99 -33.64 8.05 13.32
CA ARG A 99 -34.05 6.64 13.41
C ARG A 99 -35.56 6.53 13.18
N TYR A 100 -36.01 5.49 12.51
CA TYR A 100 -37.24 5.43 11.68
C TYR A 100 -38.00 4.10 11.81
N SER A 101 -38.93 3.92 12.75
CA SER A 101 -39.60 2.62 13.04
C SER A 101 -40.04 1.76 11.83
N VAL A 102 -39.79 0.44 11.87
CA VAL A 102 -40.09 -0.55 10.82
C VAL A 102 -40.65 -1.86 11.39
N GLY A 103 -40.48 -2.96 10.66
CA GLY A 103 -40.78 -4.33 11.06
C GLY A 103 -40.45 -4.67 12.51
N PHE A 104 -41.18 -5.64 13.06
CA PHE A 104 -40.67 -6.34 14.24
C PHE A 104 -39.67 -7.38 13.85
N TYR A 105 -38.62 -7.38 14.64
CA TYR A 105 -37.52 -8.27 14.42
C TYR A 105 -36.93 -8.21 12.99
N PRO A 106 -36.55 -7.03 12.41
CA PRO A 106 -36.06 -6.99 11.03
C PRO A 106 -35.00 -8.00 10.70
N GLN A 107 -34.89 -8.21 9.40
CA GLN A 107 -34.05 -9.25 8.84
C GLN A 107 -32.78 -8.66 7.98
N SER A 108 -33.74 -8.16 7.00
CA SER A 108 -33.76 -7.58 5.57
C SER A 108 -34.15 -6.11 5.32
N VAL A 109 -33.58 -5.44 4.28
CA VAL A 109 -33.90 -4.08 3.75
C VAL A 109 -33.35 -3.74 2.31
N ALA A 110 -34.00 -3.10 1.33
CA ALA A 110 -33.31 -2.80 0.02
C ALA A 110 -33.59 -1.46 -0.69
N ILE A 111 -32.60 -0.94 -1.44
CA ILE A 111 -32.77 0.30 -2.21
C ILE A 111 -33.37 -0.06 -3.55
N GLY A 112 -34.22 0.83 -3.99
CA GLY A 112 -33.84 1.57 -5.18
C GLY A 112 -34.75 2.78 -5.25
N ASP A 113 -35.00 3.26 -6.45
CA ASP A 113 -36.08 4.20 -6.67
C ASP A 113 -37.40 3.42 -6.82
N PHE A 114 -38.10 3.14 -5.71
CA PHE A 114 -39.40 2.45 -5.73
C PHE A 114 -40.54 3.35 -6.17
N ASN A 115 -40.32 4.67 -6.18
CA ASN A 115 -41.35 5.68 -6.45
C ASN A 115 -41.15 6.46 -7.76
N SER A 116 -40.06 6.20 -8.48
CA SER A 116 -39.65 6.84 -9.74
C SER A 116 -39.41 8.36 -9.62
N ASP A 117 -38.91 8.83 -8.47
CA ASP A 117 -38.56 10.25 -8.23
C ASP A 117 -37.06 10.55 -8.12
N THR A 118 -36.23 9.61 -8.57
CA THR A 118 -34.75 9.65 -8.67
C THR A 118 -34.02 9.74 -7.32
N ARG A 119 -34.69 9.31 -6.25
CA ARG A 119 -34.12 9.18 -4.92
C ARG A 119 -34.13 7.73 -4.51
N LEU A 120 -33.33 7.42 -3.50
CA LEU A 120 -33.24 6.07 -3.01
C LEU A 120 -34.20 5.88 -1.82
N ASP A 121 -35.06 4.89 -1.98
CA ASP A 121 -36.06 4.39 -1.06
C ASP A 121 -35.54 3.09 -0.39
N ILE A 122 -36.35 2.49 0.48
CA ILE A 122 -35.88 1.47 1.44
C ILE A 122 -36.98 0.41 1.65
N VAL A 123 -36.86 -0.84 1.18
CA VAL A 123 -37.72 -2.00 1.61
C VAL A 123 -37.13 -2.62 2.89
N VAL A 124 -37.82 -3.43 3.72
CA VAL A 124 -37.31 -3.94 5.03
C VAL A 124 -37.92 -5.30 5.47
N ALA A 125 -37.53 -6.44 4.91
CA ALA A 125 -38.07 -7.76 5.36
C ALA A 125 -37.69 -8.09 6.82
N SER A 126 -38.61 -8.74 7.54
CA SER A 126 -38.59 -8.74 9.00
C SER A 126 -39.12 -10.00 9.70
N TYR A 127 -38.25 -10.63 10.51
CA TYR A 127 -38.36 -11.98 11.08
C TYR A 127 -39.64 -12.24 11.85
N GLY A 128 -39.99 -11.35 12.76
CA GLY A 128 -40.97 -11.58 13.82
C GLY A 128 -42.30 -10.86 13.59
N SER A 129 -42.32 -9.96 12.61
CA SER A 129 -43.53 -9.33 12.07
C SER A 129 -44.01 -10.00 10.78
N TYR A 130 -43.13 -10.74 10.08
CA TYR A 130 -43.45 -11.41 8.83
C TYR A 130 -43.86 -10.44 7.71
N ASP A 131 -43.24 -9.26 7.66
CA ASP A 131 -43.46 -8.20 6.68
C ASP A 131 -42.15 -7.69 6.06
N VAL A 132 -42.25 -6.99 4.91
CA VAL A 132 -41.28 -6.00 4.43
C VAL A 132 -41.79 -4.60 4.76
N SER A 133 -40.94 -3.70 5.24
CA SER A 133 -41.32 -2.29 5.50
C SER A 133 -40.73 -1.37 4.45
N VAL A 134 -41.53 -0.59 3.73
CA VAL A 134 -41.03 0.35 2.72
C VAL A 134 -41.02 1.77 3.27
N LEU A 135 -39.92 2.49 3.14
CA LEU A 135 -39.75 3.90 3.52
C LEU A 135 -39.22 4.66 2.32
N LEU A 136 -39.83 5.82 2.04
CA LEU A 136 -39.53 6.60 0.83
C LEU A 136 -38.66 7.81 1.14
N GLY A 137 -37.66 8.06 0.31
CA GLY A 137 -36.69 9.14 0.48
C GLY A 137 -37.23 10.51 0.12
N TYR A 138 -37.07 11.48 1.01
CA TYR A 138 -37.28 12.89 0.66
C TYR A 138 -36.08 13.51 -0.05
N GLY A 139 -34.99 12.75 -0.27
CA GLY A 139 -33.82 13.20 -1.03
C GLY A 139 -33.05 14.28 -0.29
N ASN A 140 -33.00 14.14 1.04
CA ASN A 140 -32.37 15.05 1.99
C ASN A 140 -31.98 14.29 3.28
N GLY A 141 -31.74 12.97 3.18
CA GLY A 141 -31.45 12.12 4.33
C GLY A 141 -32.63 11.84 5.27
N SER A 142 -33.84 12.32 4.95
CA SER A 142 -35.03 12.09 5.78
C SER A 142 -36.13 11.36 5.03
N PHE A 143 -36.91 10.55 5.76
CA PHE A 143 -37.75 9.51 5.17
C PHE A 143 -39.20 9.58 5.59
N ALA A 144 -40.06 9.09 4.70
CA ALA A 144 -41.46 8.82 4.98
C ALA A 144 -41.59 7.72 6.05
N LYS A 145 -42.74 7.73 6.75
CA LYS A 145 -43.09 6.66 7.68
C LYS A 145 -43.21 5.31 6.95
N GLU A 146 -42.85 4.23 7.63
CA GLU A 146 -42.85 2.89 7.07
C GLU A 146 -44.24 2.41 6.59
N THR A 147 -44.24 1.74 5.45
CA THR A 147 -45.40 1.09 4.82
C THR A 147 -45.15 -0.40 4.71
N ARG A 148 -45.91 -1.23 5.44
CA ARG A 148 -45.54 -2.64 5.68
C ARG A 148 -46.38 -3.62 4.85
N TYR A 149 -45.71 -4.52 4.13
CA TYR A 149 -46.30 -5.55 3.27
C TYR A 149 -46.00 -6.93 3.81
N SER A 150 -47.01 -7.71 4.18
CA SER A 150 -46.80 -9.07 4.70
C SER A 150 -46.16 -9.98 3.64
N VAL A 151 -45.18 -10.77 4.07
CA VAL A 151 -44.42 -11.76 3.29
C VAL A 151 -44.64 -13.16 3.90
N GLY A 152 -43.74 -14.13 3.71
CA GLY A 152 -43.80 -15.42 4.40
C GLY A 152 -43.36 -15.35 5.86
N SER A 153 -43.37 -16.49 6.54
CA SER A 153 -43.00 -16.58 7.96
C SER A 153 -41.50 -16.84 8.10
N GLN A 154 -40.87 -16.06 8.99
CA GLN A 154 -39.42 -15.85 9.02
C GLN A 154 -38.93 -15.38 7.63
N PRO A 155 -39.36 -14.20 7.15
CA PRO A 155 -38.84 -13.59 5.94
C PRO A 155 -37.47 -13.04 6.28
N GLN A 156 -36.51 -13.92 6.26
CA GLN A 156 -35.17 -13.52 6.62
C GLN A 156 -34.52 -12.73 5.42
N SER A 157 -35.30 -12.29 4.41
CA SER A 157 -34.84 -11.90 3.05
C SER A 157 -35.39 -10.69 2.24
N VAL A 158 -34.53 -10.02 1.45
CA VAL A 158 -34.70 -9.63 -0.04
C VAL A 158 -33.71 -10.11 -1.43
N ALA A 159 -34.49 -9.20 -2.23
CA ALA A 159 -34.42 -8.45 -3.56
C ALA A 159 -34.93 -7.03 -3.67
N VAL A 160 -34.21 -6.30 -4.53
CA VAL A 160 -34.82 -5.57 -5.64
C VAL A 160 -34.36 -6.11 -7.00
N GLY A 161 -35.22 -5.94 -8.00
CA GLY A 161 -34.98 -6.18 -9.43
C GLY A 161 -36.24 -5.92 -10.24
N ASP A 162 -36.13 -5.70 -11.55
CA ASP A 162 -37.30 -5.65 -12.45
C ASP A 162 -37.56 -7.05 -13.01
N PHE A 163 -38.48 -7.79 -12.37
CA PHE A 163 -38.81 -9.16 -12.80
C PHE A 163 -40.01 -9.18 -13.76
N ASN A 164 -40.56 -8.00 -14.08
CA ASN A 164 -41.76 -7.83 -14.90
C ASN A 164 -41.53 -7.00 -16.19
N ASN A 165 -40.32 -6.48 -16.36
CA ASN A 165 -39.82 -5.65 -17.47
C ASN A 165 -40.64 -4.36 -17.69
N ASP A 166 -41.14 -3.75 -16.60
CA ASP A 166 -41.86 -2.46 -16.64
C ASP A 166 -41.08 -1.25 -16.10
N THR A 167 -39.76 -1.43 -15.92
CA THR A 167 -38.77 -0.44 -15.47
C THR A 167 -38.93 0.02 -14.03
N ARG A 168 -39.56 -0.80 -13.20
CA ARG A 168 -39.72 -0.60 -11.75
C ARG A 168 -39.05 -1.72 -10.99
N LEU A 169 -38.68 -1.43 -9.76
CA LEU A 169 -38.13 -2.43 -8.87
C LEU A 169 -39.28 -3.14 -8.13
N ASP A 170 -39.36 -4.44 -8.34
CA ASP A 170 -40.15 -5.37 -7.55
C ASP A 170 -39.29 -5.88 -6.36
N ILE A 171 -39.92 -6.64 -5.46
CA ILE A 171 -39.33 -7.22 -4.25
C ILE A 171 -39.45 -8.75 -4.30
N VAL A 172 -38.40 -9.49 -3.92
CA VAL A 172 -38.39 -10.96 -3.82
C VAL A 172 -37.79 -11.36 -2.48
N VAL A 173 -38.49 -12.21 -1.72
CA VAL A 173 -38.23 -12.45 -0.29
C VAL A 173 -38.29 -13.95 -0.03
N ALA A 174 -37.19 -14.65 0.25
CA ALA A 174 -37.23 -16.02 0.74
C ALA A 174 -37.69 -16.07 2.22
N ASN A 175 -38.21 -17.21 2.68
CA ASN A 175 -38.89 -17.29 3.98
C ASN A 175 -38.69 -18.64 4.65
N GLY A 176 -37.87 -18.67 5.70
CA GLY A 176 -37.40 -19.85 6.41
C GLY A 176 -38.52 -20.86 6.75
N VAL A 177 -39.35 -20.53 7.74
CA VAL A 177 -40.37 -21.47 8.24
C VAL A 177 -41.48 -21.78 7.22
N SER A 178 -41.81 -20.85 6.32
CA SER A 178 -42.87 -21.08 5.32
C SER A 178 -42.43 -21.83 4.07
N LYS A 179 -41.14 -22.20 3.94
CA LYS A 179 -40.62 -22.98 2.80
C LYS A 179 -40.98 -22.37 1.45
N GLY A 180 -40.82 -21.06 1.34
CA GLY A 180 -41.32 -20.32 0.18
C GLY A 180 -40.65 -18.98 -0.05
N VAL A 181 -40.92 -18.42 -1.21
CA VAL A 181 -40.46 -17.11 -1.69
C VAL A 181 -41.67 -16.24 -1.94
N SER A 182 -41.64 -14.98 -1.52
CA SER A 182 -42.68 -13.98 -1.73
C SER A 182 -42.19 -12.95 -2.74
N VAL A 183 -42.90 -12.81 -3.85
CA VAL A 183 -42.61 -11.86 -4.93
C VAL A 183 -43.68 -10.77 -4.92
N LEU A 184 -43.29 -9.52 -4.77
CA LEU A 184 -44.18 -8.36 -4.63
C LEU A 184 -43.83 -7.34 -5.71
N LEU A 185 -44.74 -7.13 -6.67
CA LEU A 185 -44.47 -6.27 -7.82
C LEU A 185 -44.64 -4.78 -7.50
N GLY A 186 -43.74 -3.94 -8.01
CA GLY A 186 -43.69 -2.50 -7.75
C GLY A 186 -44.65 -1.71 -8.64
N TYR A 187 -45.43 -0.80 -8.06
CA TYR A 187 -46.29 0.12 -8.82
C TYR A 187 -45.59 1.41 -9.27
N GLY A 188 -44.30 1.61 -8.93
CA GLY A 188 -43.53 2.80 -9.32
C GLY A 188 -44.06 4.07 -8.65
N ASN A 189 -44.42 3.94 -7.38
CA ASN A 189 -44.96 5.00 -6.52
C ASN A 189 -44.69 4.71 -5.03
N GLY A 190 -43.71 3.86 -4.72
CA GLY A 190 -43.41 3.40 -3.37
C GLY A 190 -44.37 2.34 -2.80
N SER A 191 -45.31 1.83 -3.61
CA SER A 191 -46.25 0.78 -3.17
C SER A 191 -46.21 -0.47 -4.03
N PHE A 192 -46.58 -1.60 -3.42
CA PHE A 192 -46.38 -2.93 -3.97
C PHE A 192 -47.67 -3.78 -4.01
N ALA A 193 -47.69 -4.76 -4.90
CA ALA A 193 -48.70 -5.80 -4.97
C ALA A 193 -48.63 -6.77 -3.77
N GLU A 194 -49.70 -7.55 -3.54
CA GLU A 194 -49.66 -8.65 -2.58
C GLU A 194 -48.67 -9.74 -3.03
N GLN A 195 -47.99 -10.35 -2.06
CA GLN A 195 -47.01 -11.42 -2.27
C GLN A 195 -47.54 -12.61 -3.10
N THR A 196 -46.96 -12.83 -4.27
CA THR A 196 -47.05 -14.12 -4.98
C THR A 196 -46.08 -15.09 -4.32
N ARG A 197 -46.57 -16.26 -3.85
CA ARG A 197 -45.73 -17.24 -3.17
C ARG A 197 -45.32 -18.41 -4.05
N TYR A 198 -44.01 -18.67 -4.11
CA TYR A 198 -43.43 -19.86 -4.72
C TYR A 198 -42.98 -20.83 -3.62
N SER A 199 -43.22 -22.13 -3.81
CA SER A 199 -42.77 -23.15 -2.86
C SER A 199 -41.38 -23.64 -3.19
N VAL A 200 -40.58 -23.81 -2.15
CA VAL A 200 -39.19 -24.27 -2.21
C VAL A 200 -39.00 -25.35 -1.13
N GLY A 201 -37.78 -25.81 -0.93
CA GLY A 201 -37.44 -26.65 0.21
C GLY A 201 -37.38 -25.93 1.57
N SER A 202 -36.76 -26.58 2.57
CA SER A 202 -37.19 -26.42 3.97
C SER A 202 -36.32 -25.49 4.84
N SER A 203 -36.73 -24.24 5.08
CA SER A 203 -35.82 -23.16 5.55
C SER A 203 -34.95 -22.68 4.40
N PRO A 204 -35.52 -21.93 3.44
CA PRO A 204 -34.80 -21.26 2.37
C PRO A 204 -34.16 -19.95 2.80
N SER A 205 -33.25 -19.41 1.98
CA SER A 205 -32.41 -18.30 2.43
C SER A 205 -31.85 -17.32 1.44
N SER A 206 -31.76 -17.56 0.17
CA SER A 206 -30.74 -16.90 -0.63
C SER A 206 -31.31 -16.90 -2.00
N VAL A 207 -31.40 -15.73 -2.62
CA VAL A 207 -31.82 -15.56 -3.99
C VAL A 207 -30.98 -14.46 -4.60
N ALA A 208 -30.03 -14.91 -5.42
CA ALA A 208 -29.45 -14.04 -6.41
C ALA A 208 -30.48 -13.66 -7.44
N VAL A 209 -30.16 -12.60 -8.16
CA VAL A 209 -30.90 -12.18 -9.33
C VAL A 209 -29.97 -12.25 -10.54
N GLY A 210 -30.36 -13.02 -11.56
CA GLY A 210 -29.52 -13.21 -12.76
C GLY A 210 -30.30 -13.83 -13.91
N ASP A 211 -29.71 -13.92 -15.11
CA ASP A 211 -30.30 -14.57 -16.29
C ASP A 211 -29.63 -15.92 -16.54
N PHE A 212 -30.28 -17.03 -16.17
CA PHE A 212 -29.73 -18.39 -16.26
C PHE A 212 -30.03 -19.07 -17.59
N ASN A 213 -30.83 -18.41 -18.44
CA ASN A 213 -31.34 -18.97 -19.68
C ASN A 213 -31.02 -18.09 -20.91
N ASN A 214 -30.28 -17.00 -20.70
CA ASN A 214 -29.86 -15.99 -21.66
C ASN A 214 -31.03 -15.38 -22.46
N ASP A 215 -32.18 -15.16 -21.81
CA ASP A 215 -33.39 -14.57 -22.43
C ASP A 215 -33.71 -13.12 -21.98
N THR A 216 -32.76 -12.47 -21.31
CA THR A 216 -32.76 -11.08 -20.82
C THR A 216 -33.82 -10.79 -19.76
N ARG A 217 -34.10 -11.78 -18.92
CA ARG A 217 -35.01 -11.68 -17.77
C ARG A 217 -34.29 -12.03 -16.49
N LEU A 218 -34.81 -11.50 -15.40
CA LEU A 218 -34.32 -11.82 -14.07
C LEU A 218 -34.96 -13.14 -13.62
N ASP A 219 -34.18 -14.19 -13.70
CA ASP A 219 -34.40 -15.44 -12.97
C ASP A 219 -34.00 -15.22 -11.50
N ILE A 220 -34.59 -16.03 -10.61
CA ILE A 220 -34.22 -16.10 -9.18
C ILE A 220 -34.00 -17.54 -8.84
N VAL A 221 -33.24 -17.86 -7.80
CA VAL A 221 -33.41 -19.19 -7.24
C VAL A 221 -33.10 -19.25 -5.77
N ILE A 222 -33.57 -20.31 -5.11
CA ILE A 222 -33.63 -20.31 -3.67
C ILE A 222 -32.95 -21.54 -3.09
N THR A 223 -32.00 -21.28 -2.21
CA THR A 223 -31.45 -22.22 -1.23
C THR A 223 -32.55 -22.99 -0.58
N ASN A 224 -32.27 -24.24 -0.22
CA ASN A 224 -33.16 -24.90 0.69
C ASN A 224 -32.48 -25.62 1.80
N GLY A 225 -33.16 -25.48 2.93
CA GLY A 225 -32.73 -26.07 4.14
C GLY A 225 -33.04 -27.53 4.25
N VAL A 226 -33.68 -28.00 5.32
CA VAL A 226 -33.78 -29.40 5.76
C VAL A 226 -34.48 -30.32 4.71
N SER A 227 -34.77 -29.80 3.51
CA SER A 227 -35.09 -30.53 2.28
C SER A 227 -33.87 -31.02 1.54
N ASN A 228 -32.84 -30.19 1.60
CA ASN A 228 -31.53 -30.42 1.14
C ASN A 228 -31.56 -30.37 -0.40
N ASP A 229 -31.92 -29.19 -0.94
CA ASP A 229 -32.08 -29.00 -2.39
C ASP A 229 -31.95 -27.53 -2.87
N VAL A 230 -32.00 -27.36 -4.19
CA VAL A 230 -32.07 -26.05 -4.88
C VAL A 230 -33.45 -25.74 -5.40
N SER A 231 -33.70 -24.50 -5.81
CA SER A 231 -34.99 -24.12 -6.40
C SER A 231 -34.87 -23.21 -7.62
N VAL A 232 -34.29 -23.67 -8.74
CA VAL A 232 -34.10 -22.88 -9.98
C VAL A 232 -35.42 -22.33 -10.53
N PHE A 233 -35.69 -21.02 -10.44
CA PHE A 233 -36.89 -20.36 -10.97
C PHE A 233 -36.56 -19.45 -12.14
N LEU A 234 -36.93 -19.88 -13.35
CA LEU A 234 -36.80 -19.03 -14.55
C LEU A 234 -37.95 -18.02 -14.61
N GLY A 235 -37.64 -16.74 -14.80
CA GLY A 235 -38.58 -15.63 -14.87
C GLY A 235 -39.25 -15.56 -16.23
N TYR A 236 -40.56 -15.33 -16.26
CA TYR A 236 -41.29 -15.08 -17.51
C TYR A 236 -41.27 -13.61 -17.97
N GLY A 237 -40.56 -12.72 -17.23
CA GLY A 237 -40.51 -11.28 -17.52
C GLY A 237 -41.89 -10.64 -17.40
N ASN A 238 -42.62 -11.02 -16.34
CA ASN A 238 -43.96 -10.54 -16.01
C ASN A 238 -44.26 -10.64 -14.49
N GLY A 239 -43.23 -10.75 -13.65
CA GLY A 239 -43.35 -10.96 -12.21
C GLY A 239 -43.73 -12.40 -11.79
N SER A 240 -43.76 -13.35 -12.72
CA SER A 240 -44.01 -14.76 -12.44
C SER A 240 -42.92 -15.69 -12.94
N PHE A 241 -42.77 -16.83 -12.27
CA PHE A 241 -41.69 -17.78 -12.49
C PHE A 241 -42.17 -19.17 -12.91
N ALA A 242 -41.28 -19.92 -13.55
CA ALA A 242 -41.43 -21.34 -13.86
C ALA A 242 -41.55 -22.20 -12.57
N GLN A 243 -41.79 -23.50 -12.72
CA GLN A 243 -41.66 -24.41 -11.58
C GLN A 243 -40.17 -24.54 -11.21
N GLN A 244 -39.85 -24.47 -9.92
CA GLN A 244 -38.49 -24.74 -9.42
C GLN A 244 -37.93 -26.04 -10.01
N THR A 245 -36.76 -25.97 -10.63
CA THR A 245 -35.94 -27.17 -10.87
C THR A 245 -35.06 -27.37 -9.65
N THR A 246 -35.26 -28.49 -8.96
CA THR A 246 -34.45 -28.88 -7.81
C THR A 246 -33.42 -29.93 -8.21
N TYR A 247 -32.34 -29.94 -7.44
CA TYR A 247 -31.10 -30.67 -7.63
C TYR A 247 -30.52 -30.79 -6.20
N SER A 248 -29.85 -31.89 -5.86
CA SER A 248 -29.74 -32.39 -4.46
C SER A 248 -28.69 -31.71 -3.60
N VAL A 249 -29.04 -31.30 -2.37
CA VAL A 249 -28.20 -30.55 -1.43
C VAL A 249 -28.03 -31.11 0.00
N GLY A 250 -27.23 -30.57 0.93
CA GLY A 250 -27.14 -31.03 2.36
C GLY A 250 -28.19 -30.46 3.39
N TRP A 251 -28.25 -30.87 4.70
CA TRP A 251 -29.37 -30.75 5.73
C TRP A 251 -29.12 -30.01 7.17
N PHE A 252 -29.38 -28.67 7.56
CA PHE A 252 -28.73 -27.27 8.12
C PHE A 252 -27.63 -26.10 7.44
N PRO A 253 -27.56 -25.21 6.29
CA PRO A 253 -26.39 -24.36 5.85
C PRO A 253 -26.67 -22.83 5.39
N PRO A 254 -25.89 -22.28 4.44
CA PRO A 254 -25.99 -20.90 3.88
C PRO A 254 -26.42 -20.49 2.42
N SER A 255 -25.58 -19.84 1.54
CA SER A 255 -25.87 -18.89 0.39
C SER A 255 -25.11 -19.12 -0.93
N VAL A 256 -25.15 -18.15 -1.89
CA VAL A 256 -25.03 -18.28 -3.37
C VAL A 256 -23.89 -17.72 -4.36
N ALA A 257 -24.12 -17.10 -5.56
CA ALA A 257 -23.25 -16.47 -6.64
C ALA A 257 -23.38 -16.87 -8.16
N VAL A 258 -23.83 -15.98 -9.09
CA VAL A 258 -24.19 -16.24 -10.53
C VAL A 258 -23.25 -15.76 -11.70
N GLY A 259 -21.92 -15.78 -11.64
CA GLY A 259 -21.10 -15.14 -12.70
C GLY A 259 -21.09 -15.86 -14.07
N ASP A 260 -20.46 -15.31 -15.12
CA ASP A 260 -20.07 -16.14 -16.29
C ASP A 260 -18.80 -16.87 -15.95
N PHE A 261 -18.93 -18.17 -15.85
CA PHE A 261 -18.01 -18.92 -15.06
C PHE A 261 -17.19 -19.81 -16.02
N ASN A 262 -17.71 -20.72 -16.84
CA ASN A 262 -16.81 -21.56 -17.68
C ASN A 262 -16.22 -20.83 -18.91
N ASN A 263 -16.23 -19.49 -18.84
CA ASN A 263 -15.94 -18.51 -19.87
C ASN A 263 -16.73 -18.80 -21.16
N ASP A 264 -17.96 -19.33 -21.01
CA ASP A 264 -18.85 -19.69 -22.12
C ASP A 264 -20.12 -18.82 -22.22
N ASN A 265 -20.13 -17.73 -21.46
CA ASN A 265 -21.09 -16.62 -21.45
C ASN A 265 -22.48 -17.06 -21.00
N ARG A 266 -22.52 -17.72 -19.84
CA ARG A 266 -23.73 -18.21 -19.19
C ARG A 266 -23.65 -18.00 -17.71
N LEU A 267 -24.74 -17.53 -17.12
CA LEU A 267 -24.75 -17.37 -15.68
C LEU A 267 -24.75 -18.73 -15.01
N ASP A 268 -23.66 -18.88 -14.28
CA ASP A 268 -23.03 -20.04 -13.76
C ASP A 268 -22.82 -19.67 -12.29
N ILE A 269 -22.93 -20.65 -11.41
CA ILE A 269 -23.80 -20.52 -10.29
C ILE A 269 -23.20 -21.26 -9.03
N VAL A 270 -22.81 -20.67 -7.87
CA VAL A 270 -22.14 -21.30 -6.66
C VAL A 270 -22.65 -21.27 -5.14
N VAL A 271 -22.17 -22.03 -4.08
CA VAL A 271 -22.80 -22.17 -2.70
C VAL A 271 -22.18 -22.88 -1.43
N ALA A 272 -22.12 -22.29 -0.24
CA ALA A 272 -21.74 -22.86 1.11
C ALA A 272 -22.33 -24.17 1.76
N ASN A 273 -21.63 -25.24 2.21
CA ASN A 273 -22.28 -26.33 3.04
C ASN A 273 -21.50 -27.00 4.21
N SER A 274 -22.24 -27.50 5.22
CA SER A 274 -22.14 -27.02 6.63
C SER A 274 -21.20 -27.60 7.67
N ALA A 275 -21.16 -28.92 7.85
CA ALA A 275 -20.26 -29.50 8.85
C ALA A 275 -19.64 -30.82 8.40
N ASP A 276 -20.32 -31.51 7.49
CA ASP A 276 -19.58 -32.06 6.39
C ASP A 276 -19.29 -30.98 5.38
N THR A 277 -18.16 -31.19 4.74
CA THR A 277 -17.16 -30.20 4.47
C THR A 277 -17.14 -29.39 3.21
N ASP A 278 -18.21 -28.67 2.90
CA ASP A 278 -18.47 -28.50 1.48
C ASP A 278 -19.49 -27.38 1.04
N VAL A 279 -20.40 -27.60 0.05
CA VAL A 279 -20.80 -26.71 -1.08
C VAL A 279 -21.91 -27.20 -2.18
N SER A 280 -21.89 -26.97 -3.56
CA SER A 280 -21.97 -27.91 -4.80
C SER A 280 -22.55 -27.56 -6.24
N VAL A 281 -21.70 -27.74 -7.33
CA VAL A 281 -21.43 -27.05 -8.69
C VAL A 281 -21.48 -27.92 -9.96
N LEU A 282 -21.70 -27.22 -11.07
CA LEU A 282 -22.89 -27.51 -11.84
C LEU A 282 -23.01 -26.75 -13.16
N LEU A 283 -21.94 -26.66 -14.00
CA LEU A 283 -21.92 -26.10 -15.37
C LEU A 283 -23.30 -25.76 -15.97
N GLY A 284 -23.53 -24.47 -16.21
CA GLY A 284 -24.74 -23.90 -16.76
C GLY A 284 -24.84 -24.22 -18.25
N TYR A 285 -25.94 -24.82 -18.64
CA TYR A 285 -26.22 -25.11 -20.05
C TYR A 285 -26.91 -23.94 -20.77
N GLY A 286 -27.10 -22.80 -20.09
CA GLY A 286 -27.53 -21.52 -20.69
C GLY A 286 -28.99 -21.58 -21.16
N ASN A 287 -29.78 -22.34 -20.41
CA ASN A 287 -31.17 -22.68 -20.68
C ASN A 287 -31.95 -22.89 -19.36
N GLY A 288 -31.43 -22.36 -18.25
CA GLY A 288 -31.94 -22.58 -16.90
C GLY A 288 -31.68 -23.99 -16.34
N SER A 289 -30.89 -24.82 -17.03
CA SER A 289 -30.46 -26.12 -16.52
C SER A 289 -28.96 -26.21 -16.28
N PHE A 290 -28.61 -27.03 -15.32
CA PHE A 290 -27.28 -27.15 -14.74
C PHE A 290 -26.81 -28.60 -14.78
N ALA A 291 -25.52 -28.83 -14.56
CA ALA A 291 -24.93 -30.17 -14.63
C ALA A 291 -25.32 -31.08 -13.46
N ASN A 292 -24.39 -31.94 -13.05
CA ASN A 292 -24.46 -32.63 -11.78
C ASN A 292 -23.44 -31.98 -10.86
N GLU A 293 -23.69 -32.12 -9.56
CA GLU A 293 -22.67 -31.93 -8.54
C GLU A 293 -21.43 -32.82 -8.74
N THR A 294 -20.26 -32.21 -8.55
CA THR A 294 -19.01 -32.56 -9.25
C THR A 294 -17.78 -32.11 -8.40
N ARG A 295 -17.59 -32.63 -7.17
CA ARG A 295 -17.44 -31.98 -5.82
C ARG A 295 -16.11 -31.32 -5.21
N TYR A 296 -16.08 -30.23 -4.38
CA TYR A 296 -14.82 -29.68 -3.70
C TYR A 296 -14.76 -29.12 -2.24
N SER A 297 -13.53 -28.94 -1.69
CA SER A 297 -13.28 -28.35 -0.36
C SER A 297 -11.86 -27.87 0.04
N VAL A 298 -11.80 -27.17 1.20
CA VAL A 298 -10.89 -26.12 1.73
C VAL A 298 -10.74 -25.82 3.30
N GLY A 299 -11.36 -26.41 4.35
CA GLY A 299 -11.46 -25.85 5.75
C GLY A 299 -12.88 -25.75 6.47
N LEU A 300 -13.07 -25.95 7.79
CA LEU A 300 -14.31 -25.97 8.66
C LEU A 300 -15.39 -24.83 8.69
N SER A 301 -16.64 -25.01 8.19
CA SER A 301 -17.94 -24.34 8.55
C SER A 301 -18.49 -23.28 7.56
N PRO A 302 -18.77 -23.68 6.31
CA PRO A 302 -18.77 -22.95 5.04
C PRO A 302 -19.17 -21.46 5.08
N ARG A 303 -18.27 -20.50 5.29
CA ARG A 303 -18.72 -19.17 5.66
C ARG A 303 -18.83 -18.07 4.60
N SER A 304 -18.47 -18.22 3.31
CA SER A 304 -18.75 -17.34 2.11
C SER A 304 -17.50 -16.75 1.51
N ILE A 305 -17.23 -16.65 0.19
CA ILE A 305 -17.98 -16.45 -1.08
C ILE A 305 -17.97 -15.00 -1.56
N ALA A 306 -16.82 -14.59 -2.13
CA ALA A 306 -16.61 -13.37 -2.92
C ALA A 306 -16.02 -13.64 -4.31
N VAL A 307 -16.40 -12.81 -5.30
CA VAL A 307 -16.08 -12.99 -6.73
C VAL A 307 -14.99 -12.04 -7.20
N GLY A 308 -14.14 -12.49 -8.12
CA GLY A 308 -13.44 -11.61 -9.05
C GLY A 308 -12.05 -12.14 -9.39
N ASP A 309 -11.24 -11.48 -10.18
CA ASP A 309 -9.91 -11.98 -10.54
C ASP A 309 -8.83 -11.63 -9.49
N PHE A 310 -8.24 -12.62 -8.81
CA PHE A 310 -7.28 -12.40 -7.70
C PHE A 310 -5.84 -12.72 -8.08
N ASN A 311 -5.60 -13.43 -9.18
CA ASN A 311 -4.26 -13.67 -9.70
C ASN A 311 -3.90 -12.79 -10.92
N ASN A 312 -4.90 -12.09 -11.47
CA ASN A 312 -4.88 -11.27 -12.68
C ASN A 312 -4.59 -12.10 -13.95
N ASP A 313 -5.41 -13.13 -14.18
CA ASP A 313 -5.40 -13.98 -15.40
C ASP A 313 -6.73 -14.04 -16.18
N THR A 314 -7.67 -13.14 -15.86
CA THR A 314 -8.99 -12.94 -16.50
C THR A 314 -9.99 -14.07 -16.30
N ARG A 315 -9.83 -14.82 -15.22
CA ARG A 315 -10.80 -15.77 -14.68
C ARG A 315 -11.23 -15.21 -13.35
N LEU A 316 -12.51 -15.32 -13.01
CA LEU A 316 -12.94 -14.78 -11.73
C LEU A 316 -12.55 -15.81 -10.68
N ASP A 317 -11.43 -15.58 -10.03
CA ASP A 317 -11.14 -16.18 -8.75
C ASP A 317 -12.09 -15.74 -7.63
N ILE A 318 -11.72 -16.13 -6.41
CA ILE A 318 -12.72 -16.56 -5.45
C ILE A 318 -12.24 -16.46 -4.03
N VAL A 319 -13.05 -16.00 -3.06
CA VAL A 319 -12.54 -15.91 -1.67
C VAL A 319 -13.57 -16.17 -0.55
N VAL A 320 -13.17 -16.84 0.55
CA VAL A 320 -13.88 -16.87 1.87
C VAL A 320 -13.09 -16.38 3.01
N ALA A 321 -13.78 -16.20 4.14
CA ALA A 321 -13.18 -16.50 5.42
C ALA A 321 -13.90 -17.45 6.45
N ASN A 322 -13.04 -18.07 7.26
CA ASN A 322 -13.12 -19.28 8.07
C ASN A 322 -13.87 -19.27 9.39
N GLY A 323 -14.80 -20.20 9.52
CA GLY A 323 -15.34 -20.97 10.67
C GLY A 323 -14.61 -20.96 12.01
N VAL A 324 -14.90 -21.98 12.79
CA VAL A 324 -14.45 -22.08 14.17
C VAL A 324 -12.92 -22.17 14.25
N SER A 325 -12.22 -22.10 13.09
CA SER A 325 -10.91 -21.44 12.97
C SER A 325 -10.64 -20.60 11.69
N LYS A 326 -10.50 -19.29 11.91
CA LYS A 326 -9.14 -18.71 11.87
C LYS A 326 -8.44 -18.56 10.50
N GLY A 327 -9.09 -18.02 9.46
CA GLY A 327 -8.45 -17.76 8.15
C GLY A 327 -9.29 -17.26 6.94
N VAL A 328 -8.70 -17.16 5.76
CA VAL A 328 -9.34 -16.93 4.44
C VAL A 328 -8.98 -18.05 3.49
N SER A 329 -9.73 -18.40 2.42
CA SER A 329 -9.11 -18.83 1.13
C SER A 329 -9.39 -17.83 0.06
N VAL A 330 -8.45 -17.71 -0.85
CA VAL A 330 -8.53 -17.43 -2.28
C VAL A 330 -8.47 -18.73 -3.10
N LEU A 331 -9.03 -18.85 -4.30
CA LEU A 331 -8.97 -20.10 -5.11
C LEU A 331 -9.01 -19.78 -6.63
N LEU A 332 -8.00 -20.14 -7.45
CA LEU A 332 -7.67 -19.45 -8.74
C LEU A 332 -7.98 -20.20 -10.06
N GLY A 333 -8.47 -19.65 -11.17
CA GLY A 333 -9.10 -20.44 -12.27
C GLY A 333 -8.21 -21.12 -13.35
N TYR A 334 -8.75 -22.10 -14.12
CA TYR A 334 -8.55 -22.23 -15.58
C TYR A 334 -9.60 -21.49 -16.44
N GLY A 335 -10.84 -21.28 -15.98
CA GLY A 335 -11.98 -20.96 -16.87
C GLY A 335 -12.29 -22.06 -17.90
N ASN A 336 -12.78 -23.24 -17.47
CA ASN A 336 -13.12 -24.37 -18.37
C ASN A 336 -13.93 -25.56 -17.79
N GLY A 337 -14.06 -25.69 -16.47
CA GLY A 337 -14.42 -26.93 -15.79
C GLY A 337 -13.53 -27.39 -14.59
N SER A 338 -12.62 -26.56 -14.01
CA SER A 338 -11.48 -26.98 -13.15
C SER A 338 -10.47 -25.90 -12.53
N PHE A 339 -10.56 -25.28 -11.34
CA PHE A 339 -9.60 -24.19 -10.83
C PHE A 339 -8.42 -24.71 -9.98
N ALA A 340 -7.33 -23.92 -9.65
CA ALA A 340 -5.87 -24.04 -9.22
C ALA A 340 -5.23 -23.95 -7.79
N LYS A 341 -4.82 -25.12 -7.23
CA LYS A 341 -4.43 -25.51 -5.85
C LYS A 341 -4.92 -24.58 -4.76
N GLN A 342 -5.97 -24.99 -3.99
CA GLN A 342 -6.74 -24.04 -3.14
C GLN A 342 -5.80 -23.12 -2.42
N THR A 343 -6.12 -21.82 -2.22
CA THR A 343 -5.19 -20.77 -1.71
C THR A 343 -5.60 -20.08 -0.37
N ARG A 344 -5.35 -20.63 0.82
CA ARG A 344 -5.78 -20.11 2.12
C ARG A 344 -4.68 -19.50 2.98
N TYR A 345 -5.13 -18.76 3.99
CA TYR A 345 -4.37 -17.84 4.83
C TYR A 345 -4.93 -17.88 6.24
N SER A 346 -4.10 -17.90 7.27
CA SER A 346 -4.59 -17.61 8.62
C SER A 346 -4.91 -16.15 8.76
N VAL A 347 -5.97 -15.88 9.49
CA VAL A 347 -6.44 -14.53 9.75
C VAL A 347 -6.92 -14.50 11.21
N GLY A 348 -7.65 -13.47 11.62
CA GLY A 348 -8.33 -13.45 12.90
C GLY A 348 -9.01 -14.78 13.25
N SER A 349 -9.21 -15.06 14.53
CA SER A 349 -10.15 -16.07 14.95
C SER A 349 -11.55 -15.79 14.42
N SER A 350 -11.84 -16.70 13.52
CA SER A 350 -13.12 -17.05 12.99
C SER A 350 -13.77 -16.00 12.07
N PRO A 351 -13.21 -15.71 10.90
CA PRO A 351 -13.49 -14.55 10.00
C PRO A 351 -14.68 -14.49 9.00
N GLN A 352 -15.67 -13.57 9.12
CA GLN A 352 -16.56 -12.94 8.05
C GLN A 352 -15.96 -11.60 7.68
N SER A 353 -15.22 -11.66 6.64
CA SER A 353 -16.01 -11.70 5.44
C SER A 353 -15.09 -12.13 4.38
N VAL A 354 -15.53 -11.92 3.19
CA VAL A 354 -14.64 -11.31 2.27
C VAL A 354 -15.46 -10.51 1.28
N ALA A 355 -15.47 -9.17 1.39
CA ALA A 355 -15.53 -8.45 0.12
C ALA A 355 -14.15 -8.40 -0.48
N VAL A 356 -14.18 -8.13 -1.76
CA VAL A 356 -13.06 -8.21 -2.64
C VAL A 356 -13.08 -7.06 -3.61
N GLY A 357 -11.94 -6.39 -3.66
CA GLY A 357 -11.80 -5.10 -4.32
C GLY A 357 -10.34 -4.74 -4.39
N ASP A 358 -9.97 -3.87 -5.31
CA ASP A 358 -8.65 -3.25 -5.32
C ASP A 358 -8.58 -2.19 -4.22
N PHE A 359 -8.06 -2.61 -3.06
CA PHE A 359 -8.07 -1.84 -1.82
C PHE A 359 -6.85 -0.94 -1.64
N ASN A 360 -5.80 -1.18 -2.41
CA ASN A 360 -4.55 -0.41 -2.36
C ASN A 360 -4.26 0.39 -3.65
N ASN A 361 -5.04 0.14 -4.71
CA ASN A 361 -4.94 0.71 -6.06
C ASN A 361 -3.69 0.21 -6.83
N ASP A 362 -3.46 -1.12 -6.81
CA ASP A 362 -2.38 -1.79 -7.57
C ASP A 362 -2.88 -2.77 -8.67
N THR A 363 -4.18 -2.78 -8.94
CA THR A 363 -4.90 -3.59 -9.94
C THR A 363 -5.00 -5.10 -9.64
N ARG A 364 -5.05 -5.46 -8.35
CA ARG A 364 -5.33 -6.81 -7.87
C ARG A 364 -6.47 -6.79 -6.87
N LEU A 365 -7.29 -7.84 -6.84
CA LEU A 365 -8.31 -7.94 -5.80
C LEU A 365 -7.66 -8.37 -4.48
N ASP A 366 -7.75 -7.45 -3.53
CA ASP A 366 -7.44 -7.64 -2.13
C ASP A 366 -8.71 -8.09 -1.39
N ILE A 367 -8.55 -8.50 -0.13
CA ILE A 367 -9.50 -9.40 0.54
C ILE A 367 -9.77 -8.94 1.95
N VAL A 368 -11.05 -8.84 2.32
CA VAL A 368 -11.39 -7.98 3.43
C VAL A 368 -12.47 -8.56 4.32
N VAL A 369 -12.13 -8.73 5.61
CA VAL A 369 -12.64 -9.84 6.39
C VAL A 369 -12.91 -9.46 7.86
N ALA A 370 -14.13 -9.33 8.35
CA ALA A 370 -14.44 -9.40 9.80
C ALA A 370 -14.21 -10.78 10.45
N ASN A 371 -14.38 -10.98 11.77
CA ASN A 371 -14.03 -12.15 12.62
C ASN A 371 -14.97 -12.40 13.84
N GLN A 372 -15.20 -13.62 14.39
CA GLN A 372 -16.17 -13.96 15.50
C GLN A 372 -15.53 -14.48 16.82
N ASP A 373 -14.24 -14.86 16.83
CA ASP A 373 -13.50 -15.32 18.01
C ASP A 373 -12.05 -14.77 18.34
N SER A 374 -11.46 -13.77 17.64
CA SER A 374 -10.14 -13.08 17.91
C SER A 374 -10.16 -11.59 18.23
N ASN A 375 -11.09 -10.86 17.63
CA ASN A 375 -11.41 -9.45 17.67
C ASN A 375 -10.72 -8.59 16.60
N ASP A 376 -10.88 -8.86 15.29
CA ASP A 376 -10.15 -8.12 14.24
C ASP A 376 -10.57 -8.26 12.77
N VAL A 377 -10.46 -7.22 11.94
CA VAL A 377 -10.41 -7.38 10.49
C VAL A 377 -9.22 -8.23 10.20
N SER A 378 -9.31 -9.03 9.16
CA SER A 378 -8.17 -9.32 8.33
C SER A 378 -8.35 -8.75 6.93
N VAL A 379 -7.82 -7.54 6.71
CA VAL A 379 -7.48 -7.13 5.35
C VAL A 379 -6.24 -7.93 4.94
N LEU A 380 -6.31 -8.62 3.81
CA LEU A 380 -5.20 -9.32 3.17
C LEU A 380 -4.93 -8.59 1.86
N LEU A 381 -3.80 -7.88 1.82
CA LEU A 381 -3.32 -7.14 0.65
C LEU A 381 -2.27 -7.98 -0.10
N GLN A 382 -2.34 -8.02 -1.42
CA GLN A 382 -1.52 -8.90 -2.26
C GLN A 382 -0.29 -8.16 -2.81
N TYR A 383 0.93 -8.57 -2.46
CA TYR A 383 2.13 -7.75 -2.77
C TYR A 383 3.03 -8.21 -3.92
N ASN A 384 3.32 -9.50 -4.12
CA ASN A 384 4.21 -9.95 -5.20
C ASN A 384 3.76 -11.25 -5.88
N ARG A 385 4.30 -11.54 -7.07
CA ARG A 385 4.20 -12.84 -7.76
C ARG A 385 5.08 -13.90 -7.08
N GLY A 386 4.82 -14.03 -5.78
CA GLY A 386 5.27 -14.97 -4.77
C GLY A 386 6.78 -15.23 -4.69
N ALA A 387 7.36 -14.91 -3.53
CA ALA A 387 8.71 -15.30 -3.11
C ALA A 387 8.99 -15.00 -1.62
N ILE A 388 8.28 -15.60 -0.68
CA ILE A 388 8.43 -15.32 0.76
C ILE A 388 9.66 -16.00 1.41
N ALA A 389 10.66 -15.24 1.90
CA ALA A 389 11.42 -15.48 3.16
C ALA A 389 12.88 -14.95 3.21
N TYR A 390 13.12 -13.99 4.12
CA TYR A 390 14.31 -13.96 4.98
C TYR A 390 13.90 -13.68 6.44
N GLU A 391 14.57 -14.28 7.44
CA GLU A 391 14.16 -14.17 8.84
C GLU A 391 15.06 -13.23 9.67
N MET A 392 14.45 -12.29 10.40
CA MET A 392 15.10 -11.48 11.44
C MET A 392 14.22 -11.35 12.69
N ALA A 393 14.69 -11.87 13.82
CA ALA A 393 13.96 -11.86 15.08
C ALA A 393 14.24 -10.58 15.91
N TYR A 394 13.19 -9.82 16.20
CA TYR A 394 13.22 -8.65 17.09
C TYR A 394 12.70 -9.01 18.48
N ALA A 395 13.53 -8.82 19.51
CA ALA A 395 13.14 -9.10 20.89
C ALA A 395 12.26 -7.98 21.47
N SER A 396 11.05 -8.31 21.93
CA SER A 396 10.17 -7.40 22.66
C SER A 396 10.74 -7.03 24.03
N GLY A 397 10.90 -5.73 24.31
CA GLY A 397 11.35 -5.24 25.61
C GLY A 397 10.39 -5.62 26.75
N ASP A 398 10.91 -6.33 27.75
CA ASP A 398 10.24 -6.82 28.97
C ASP A 398 8.93 -7.65 28.77
N GLY A 399 8.51 -7.89 27.53
CA GLY A 399 7.36 -8.70 27.13
C GLY A 399 7.47 -10.18 27.51
N SER A 400 6.33 -10.81 27.83
CA SER A 400 6.30 -12.24 28.19
C SER A 400 5.27 -13.10 27.45
N SER A 401 4.40 -12.49 26.64
CA SER A 401 3.48 -13.17 25.71
C SER A 401 3.07 -12.19 24.60
N LEU A 402 3.50 -12.42 23.35
CA LEU A 402 2.97 -11.66 22.21
C LEU A 402 1.65 -12.31 21.76
N GLN A 403 0.57 -11.53 21.75
CA GLN A 403 -0.73 -11.99 21.24
C GLN A 403 -0.97 -11.58 19.79
N CYS A 404 -0.63 -10.32 19.47
CA CYS A 404 -0.87 -9.72 18.16
C CYS A 404 0.43 -9.14 17.58
N VAL A 405 0.56 -9.24 16.25
CA VAL A 405 1.52 -8.52 15.42
C VAL A 405 0.75 -7.78 14.33
N VAL A 406 0.94 -6.46 14.25
CA VAL A 406 0.35 -5.59 13.23
C VAL A 406 1.48 -4.99 12.41
N ILE A 407 1.22 -4.69 11.14
CA ILE A 407 2.19 -4.09 10.21
C ILE A 407 1.54 -2.90 9.48
N GLY A 408 2.33 -1.86 9.19
CA GLY A 408 1.87 -0.64 8.51
C GLY A 408 2.91 0.49 8.63
N ASP A 409 2.84 1.53 7.80
CA ASP A 409 3.77 2.68 7.87
C ASP A 409 3.29 3.71 8.91
N LEU A 410 4.03 3.87 10.02
CA LEU A 410 3.76 4.80 11.12
C LEU A 410 4.50 6.13 10.98
N ASN A 411 5.18 6.36 9.84
CA ASN A 411 6.06 7.50 9.67
C ASN A 411 6.06 8.12 8.27
N ASN A 412 5.13 7.68 7.42
CA ASN A 412 4.89 8.14 6.05
C ASN A 412 6.20 8.13 5.21
N ASP A 413 7.04 7.10 5.39
CA ASP A 413 8.32 6.92 4.68
C ASP A 413 8.33 5.75 3.68
N THR A 414 7.15 5.20 3.38
CA THR A 414 6.83 4.14 2.41
C THR A 414 7.42 2.77 2.71
N ASN A 415 7.83 2.55 3.96
CA ASN A 415 8.31 1.27 4.45
C ASN A 415 7.35 0.73 5.51
N VAL A 416 7.11 -0.58 5.48
CA VAL A 416 6.30 -1.25 6.48
C VAL A 416 7.02 -1.23 7.83
N ASP A 417 6.38 -0.71 8.87
CA ASP A 417 6.77 -0.84 10.28
C ASP A 417 6.04 -2.04 10.92
N ILE A 418 6.53 -2.55 12.07
CA ILE A 418 5.89 -3.62 12.86
C ILE A 418 5.48 -3.10 14.23
N ILE A 419 4.29 -3.49 14.71
CA ILE A 419 3.76 -3.20 16.04
C ILE A 419 3.44 -4.50 16.78
N LEU A 420 3.74 -4.52 18.08
CA LEU A 420 3.68 -5.71 18.93
C LEU A 420 2.89 -5.44 20.22
N ALA A 421 1.84 -6.23 20.45
CA ALA A 421 1.03 -6.20 21.66
C ALA A 421 1.65 -7.10 22.75
N ASN A 422 2.33 -6.49 23.74
CA ASN A 422 3.06 -7.21 24.79
C ASN A 422 2.15 -7.56 25.98
N TYR A 423 1.24 -8.51 25.78
CA TYR A 423 0.33 -8.99 26.82
C TYR A 423 1.09 -9.48 28.06
N GLY A 424 0.51 -9.24 29.24
CA GLY A 424 1.19 -9.44 30.52
C GLY A 424 2.12 -8.29 30.93
N THR A 425 2.18 -7.20 30.16
CA THR A 425 2.95 -5.99 30.50
C THR A 425 2.10 -4.71 30.38
N ASN A 426 2.77 -3.56 30.46
CA ASN A 426 2.21 -2.22 30.49
C ASN A 426 2.53 -1.40 29.22
N ASN A 427 2.87 -2.07 28.11
CA ASN A 427 3.42 -1.39 26.93
C ASN A 427 3.12 -2.10 25.59
N ILE A 428 3.21 -1.33 24.52
CA ILE A 428 3.35 -1.82 23.15
C ILE A 428 4.77 -1.55 22.63
N GLY A 429 5.18 -2.28 21.61
CA GLY A 429 6.48 -2.10 20.98
C GLY A 429 6.39 -1.87 19.47
N ILE A 430 7.05 -0.82 18.99
CA ILE A 430 7.03 -0.36 17.59
C ILE A 430 8.42 -0.47 16.98
N LEU A 431 8.51 -1.02 15.77
CA LEU A 431 9.73 -1.30 15.02
C LEU A 431 9.60 -0.59 13.67
N PHE A 432 10.27 0.54 13.47
CA PHE A 432 10.15 1.28 12.21
C PHE A 432 11.03 0.67 11.11
N GLY A 433 10.47 0.29 9.97
CA GLY A 433 11.18 -0.25 8.83
C GLY A 433 12.17 0.72 8.19
N TYR A 434 13.05 0.16 7.36
CA TYR A 434 14.01 0.90 6.54
C TYR A 434 13.96 0.53 5.05
N GLY A 435 12.96 -0.25 4.61
CA GLY A 435 12.85 -0.71 3.22
C GLY A 435 14.06 -1.54 2.77
N ASN A 436 14.52 -2.45 3.65
CA ASN A 436 15.62 -3.39 3.40
C ASN A 436 15.65 -4.56 4.42
N GLY A 437 14.49 -4.94 4.97
CA GLY A 437 14.32 -6.03 5.94
C GLY A 437 14.75 -5.67 7.36
N ASN A 438 15.53 -4.59 7.52
CA ASN A 438 15.96 -4.11 8.82
C ASN A 438 14.96 -3.09 9.38
N PHE A 439 14.61 -3.27 10.64
CA PHE A 439 13.82 -2.32 11.43
C PHE A 439 14.71 -1.59 12.47
N LYS A 440 14.34 -0.34 12.78
CA LYS A 440 14.84 0.50 13.87
C LYS A 440 14.63 -0.20 15.21
N ASN A 441 15.57 -0.01 16.15
CA ASN A 441 15.43 -0.47 17.54
C ASN A 441 14.03 -0.17 18.10
N GLN A 442 13.42 -1.18 18.71
CA GLN A 442 12.04 -1.10 19.20
C GLN A 442 11.81 0.12 20.10
N MET A 443 10.87 0.97 19.70
CA MET A 443 10.29 2.02 20.52
C MET A 443 9.21 1.40 21.41
N ILE A 444 9.44 1.40 22.72
CA ILE A 444 8.44 0.97 23.70
C ILE A 444 7.58 2.18 24.07
N LEU A 445 6.26 2.09 23.90
CA LEU A 445 5.30 3.07 24.39
C LEU A 445 4.47 2.49 25.53
N SER A 446 4.37 3.21 26.64
CA SER A 446 3.57 2.81 27.80
C SER A 446 2.08 2.92 27.49
N SER A 447 1.32 1.83 27.64
CA SER A 447 -0.13 1.79 27.47
C SER A 447 -0.93 1.79 28.79
N GLY A 448 -0.25 2.00 29.92
CA GLY A 448 -0.87 2.26 31.24
C GLY A 448 -0.45 1.26 32.32
N ILE A 449 -0.67 1.60 33.59
CA ILE A 449 -0.27 0.71 34.69
C ILE A 449 -1.30 -0.42 34.86
N ASN A 450 -0.84 -1.66 34.68
CA ASN A 450 -1.64 -2.88 34.57
C ASN A 450 -2.55 -2.86 33.33
N SER A 451 -2.05 -2.37 32.19
CA SER A 451 -2.85 -2.24 30.97
C SER A 451 -3.09 -3.58 30.26
N HIS A 452 -2.11 -4.50 30.25
CA HIS A 452 -2.21 -5.82 29.60
C HIS A 452 -2.71 -5.74 28.15
N PRO A 453 -1.98 -5.07 27.24
CA PRO A 453 -2.47 -4.82 25.89
C PRO A 453 -2.64 -6.15 25.14
N THR A 454 -3.88 -6.40 24.72
CA THR A 454 -4.25 -7.59 23.93
C THR A 454 -4.18 -7.30 22.44
N SER A 455 -4.52 -6.08 22.02
CA SER A 455 -4.46 -5.66 20.63
C SER A 455 -4.23 -4.14 20.45
N VAL A 456 -4.01 -3.74 19.19
CA VAL A 456 -3.56 -2.40 18.79
C VAL A 456 -4.16 -1.99 17.44
N ALA A 457 -4.58 -0.74 17.34
CA ALA A 457 -5.03 -0.01 16.16
C ALA A 457 -4.03 1.09 15.82
N ILE A 458 -4.14 1.62 14.61
CA ILE A 458 -3.41 2.81 14.15
C ILE A 458 -4.40 3.81 13.59
N GLY A 459 -3.99 5.02 13.16
CA GLY A 459 -4.83 5.97 12.43
C GLY A 459 -4.73 7.41 12.93
N ASP A 460 -5.13 8.41 12.15
CA ASP A 460 -5.06 9.83 12.49
C ASP A 460 -6.15 10.29 13.49
N PHE A 461 -6.03 9.92 14.77
CA PHE A 461 -7.02 10.23 15.80
C PHE A 461 -7.16 11.73 16.08
N ASN A 462 -6.17 12.54 15.72
CA ASN A 462 -6.17 13.98 16.00
C ASN A 462 -6.47 14.89 14.80
N GLY A 463 -6.41 14.38 13.57
CA GLY A 463 -6.66 15.08 12.31
C GLY A 463 -5.51 15.98 11.85
N ASP A 464 -4.26 15.53 12.00
CA ASP A 464 -3.06 16.21 11.48
C ASP A 464 -2.34 15.46 10.33
N SER A 465 -3.01 14.43 9.79
CA SER A 465 -2.54 13.54 8.70
C SER A 465 -1.31 12.71 9.07
N VAL A 466 -1.20 12.36 10.36
CA VAL A 466 -0.20 11.46 10.91
C VAL A 466 -0.88 10.23 11.49
N VAL A 467 -0.25 9.07 11.30
CA VAL A 467 -0.69 7.83 11.96
C VAL A 467 -0.39 7.91 13.46
N ASP A 468 -1.43 8.13 14.26
CA ASP A 468 -1.45 7.92 15.70
C ASP A 468 -1.66 6.42 16.01
N ILE A 469 -1.60 6.02 17.29
CA ILE A 469 -1.78 4.62 17.72
C ILE A 469 -2.80 4.53 18.86
N VAL A 470 -3.66 3.52 18.81
CA VAL A 470 -4.58 3.20 19.91
C VAL A 470 -4.35 1.77 20.43
N VAL A 471 -4.44 1.60 21.75
CA VAL A 471 -4.15 0.32 22.42
C VAL A 471 -5.30 -0.12 23.32
N ALA A 472 -5.76 -1.36 23.09
CA ALA A 472 -6.79 -2.05 23.88
C ALA A 472 -6.23 -2.60 25.19
N ASN A 473 -6.59 -1.99 26.32
CA ASN A 473 -6.00 -2.35 27.61
C ASN A 473 -6.98 -3.17 28.45
N TYR A 474 -7.04 -4.46 28.15
CA TYR A 474 -7.83 -5.48 28.86
C TYR A 474 -7.67 -5.43 30.40
N GLY A 475 -6.51 -4.99 30.90
CA GLY A 475 -6.21 -4.90 32.33
C GLY A 475 -6.71 -3.63 33.03
N THR A 476 -6.64 -2.46 32.39
CA THR A 476 -7.15 -1.20 32.97
C THR A 476 -8.64 -0.97 32.72
N LYS A 477 -9.21 -1.59 31.67
CA LYS A 477 -10.52 -1.21 31.09
C LYS A 477 -10.54 0.25 30.61
N GLU A 478 -9.45 0.66 29.98
CA GLU A 478 -9.28 1.97 29.36
C GLU A 478 -8.71 1.72 27.96
N VAL A 479 -8.94 2.64 27.03
CA VAL A 479 -8.24 2.61 25.76
C VAL A 479 -7.28 3.79 25.68
N GLY A 480 -6.07 3.50 25.23
CA GLY A 480 -4.95 4.43 25.22
C GLY A 480 -4.66 4.95 23.84
N MET A 481 -4.97 6.21 23.58
CA MET A 481 -4.55 6.94 22.38
C MET A 481 -3.14 7.51 22.57
N MET A 482 -2.30 7.39 21.55
CA MET A 482 -0.91 7.85 21.51
C MET A 482 -0.69 8.60 20.20
N LEU A 483 -0.73 9.94 20.23
CA LEU A 483 -0.60 10.76 19.03
C LEU A 483 0.79 10.61 18.39
N GLY A 484 0.88 10.40 17.09
CA GLY A 484 2.11 10.50 16.33
C GLY A 484 2.54 11.95 16.11
N TYR A 485 3.72 12.12 15.52
CA TYR A 485 4.21 13.43 15.07
C TYR A 485 4.86 13.39 13.66
N GLY A 486 4.54 12.39 12.85
CA GLY A 486 5.02 12.23 11.45
C GLY A 486 6.54 12.05 11.31
N ASN A 487 7.26 11.85 12.42
CA ASN A 487 8.71 11.93 12.49
C ASN A 487 9.34 10.75 13.27
N ARG A 488 8.61 9.64 13.35
CA ARG A 488 8.95 8.43 14.13
C ARG A 488 9.04 8.66 15.65
N THR A 489 8.21 9.57 16.17
CA THR A 489 7.96 9.75 17.62
C THR A 489 6.46 9.90 17.89
N PHE A 490 6.07 9.54 19.11
CA PHE A 490 4.69 9.56 19.60
C PHE A 490 4.63 10.33 20.92
N ALA A 491 3.46 10.89 21.22
CA ALA A 491 3.06 11.41 22.51
C ALA A 491 3.03 10.29 23.57
N ASN A 492 3.13 10.68 24.84
CA ASN A 492 2.68 9.79 25.92
C ASN A 492 1.17 9.59 25.81
N GLN A 493 0.70 8.39 26.13
CA GLN A 493 -0.72 8.05 26.18
C GLN A 493 -1.57 9.10 26.91
N THR A 494 -2.61 9.60 26.25
CA THR A 494 -3.59 10.54 26.81
C THR A 494 -4.89 9.82 27.17
N SER A 495 -4.92 9.24 28.37
CA SER A 495 -6.11 8.63 28.95
C SER A 495 -6.98 9.70 29.65
N GLU A 496 -7.75 10.50 28.89
CA GLU A 496 -8.74 11.44 29.46
C GLU A 496 -10.02 10.72 29.96
N GLY A 497 -9.84 9.79 30.91
CA GLY A 497 -10.86 9.48 31.91
C GLY A 497 -12.06 8.62 31.48
N ILE A 498 -11.99 7.93 30.34
CA ILE A 498 -13.03 6.96 29.97
C ILE A 498 -12.59 5.55 30.39
N SER A 499 -13.24 5.06 31.44
CA SER A 499 -13.06 3.74 32.03
C SER A 499 -14.36 2.96 31.87
N PHE A 500 -14.28 1.77 31.30
CA PHE A 500 -15.45 1.00 30.90
C PHE A 500 -15.90 0.02 31.98
N ASP A 501 -17.16 -0.41 31.91
CA ASP A 501 -17.72 -1.37 32.89
C ASP A 501 -17.12 -2.78 32.74
N SER A 502 -16.46 -3.07 31.62
CA SER A 502 -16.00 -4.42 31.22
C SER A 502 -14.69 -4.32 30.37
N ARG A 503 -14.14 -5.40 29.79
CA ARG A 503 -12.77 -5.41 29.20
C ARG A 503 -12.67 -5.54 27.67
N PRO A 504 -11.99 -4.64 26.94
CA PRO A 504 -11.72 -4.85 25.51
C PRO A 504 -10.72 -5.99 25.29
N LEU A 505 -10.97 -6.87 24.32
CA LEU A 505 -9.94 -7.83 23.83
C LEU A 505 -9.04 -7.21 22.75
N ALA A 506 -9.35 -6.01 22.27
CA ALA A 506 -9.21 -5.71 20.85
C ALA A 506 -9.19 -4.21 20.60
N VAL A 507 -8.62 -3.70 19.49
CA VAL A 507 -9.01 -2.35 19.00
C VAL A 507 -8.88 -2.04 17.49
N ALA A 508 -9.93 -1.44 16.90
CA ALA A 508 -10.01 -0.51 15.76
C ALA A 508 -11.49 0.00 15.63
N SER A 509 -12.05 0.26 14.44
CA SER A 509 -12.35 1.66 14.07
C SER A 509 -12.46 2.01 12.54
N GLY A 510 -12.52 3.28 12.10
CA GLY A 510 -12.71 3.74 10.68
C GLY A 510 -12.45 5.20 10.03
N ASP A 511 -13.44 6.06 9.68
CA ASP A 511 -13.41 7.53 9.39
C ASP A 511 -14.85 8.12 9.28
N PHE A 512 -15.26 9.09 10.13
CA PHE A 512 -16.63 9.64 10.22
C PHE A 512 -16.72 11.15 10.48
N ASN A 513 -15.75 12.00 10.13
CA ASN A 513 -15.81 13.37 10.65
C ASN A 513 -15.46 14.56 9.74
N ASN A 514 -15.23 14.34 8.43
CA ASN A 514 -14.94 15.42 7.43
C ASN A 514 -13.82 16.33 7.83
N ASP A 515 -13.00 15.66 8.56
CA ASP A 515 -11.79 16.12 9.11
C ASP A 515 -10.72 15.05 8.88
N LYS A 516 -11.07 13.90 8.25
CA LYS A 516 -10.18 12.88 7.69
C LYS A 516 -9.41 12.15 8.82
N ARG A 517 -10.14 11.58 9.79
CA ARG A 517 -9.69 11.26 11.16
C ARG A 517 -9.74 9.78 11.56
N SER A 518 -9.51 9.54 12.85
CA SER A 518 -9.59 8.26 13.54
C SER A 518 -10.23 8.41 14.95
N GLU A 519 -10.80 7.35 15.53
CA GLU A 519 -11.86 7.33 16.58
C GLU A 519 -12.24 5.85 16.85
N ILE A 520 -12.72 5.37 18.01
CA ILE A 520 -12.67 3.90 18.26
C ILE A 520 -13.94 3.21 18.82
N ALA A 521 -14.13 1.94 18.47
CA ALA A 521 -15.34 1.15 18.71
C ALA A 521 -15.22 0.16 19.89
N ILE A 522 -15.15 0.58 21.15
CA ILE A 522 -14.77 -0.33 22.24
C ILE A 522 -15.76 -1.45 22.63
N ILE A 523 -15.38 -2.72 22.44
CA ILE A 523 -15.98 -3.93 23.06
C ILE A 523 -15.67 -4.18 24.50
N TYR A 524 -16.48 -5.10 25.07
CA TYR A 524 -16.10 -5.75 26.31
C TYR A 524 -16.47 -7.22 26.54
N ASP A 525 -15.63 -7.89 27.34
CA ASP A 525 -15.76 -9.29 27.80
C ASP A 525 -17.14 -9.49 28.45
N ARG A 526 -18.06 -10.09 27.69
CA ARG A 526 -19.50 -10.23 28.03
C ARG A 526 -20.21 -8.88 28.27
N ASN A 527 -19.97 -7.90 27.41
CA ASN A 527 -20.88 -6.78 27.24
C ASN A 527 -21.51 -6.85 25.87
N ASP A 528 -22.81 -6.62 25.88
CA ASP A 528 -23.62 -6.46 24.69
C ASP A 528 -23.77 -4.92 24.48
N ASN A 529 -22.64 -4.17 24.41
CA ASN A 529 -22.54 -2.73 24.03
C ASN A 529 -21.12 -2.27 23.62
N VAL A 530 -21.02 -1.44 22.57
CA VAL A 530 -19.87 -0.63 22.17
C VAL A 530 -20.11 0.70 22.80
N ASP A 531 -18.98 1.29 23.05
CA ASP A 531 -18.86 2.67 23.39
C ASP A 531 -17.91 3.34 22.40
N ILE A 532 -18.12 4.63 22.19
CA ILE A 532 -17.95 5.20 20.86
C ILE A 532 -17.26 6.55 20.88
N PHE A 533 -16.12 6.65 20.22
CA PHE A 533 -15.13 7.54 20.79
C PHE A 533 -14.64 8.62 19.85
N VAL A 534 -15.45 9.67 19.69
CA VAL A 534 -15.22 10.89 18.91
C VAL A 534 -13.93 11.60 19.32
N ALA A 535 -12.94 11.69 18.43
CA ALA A 535 -11.57 12.05 18.74
C ALA A 535 -11.31 13.50 18.33
N TYR A 536 -11.08 14.31 19.34
CA TYR A 536 -10.94 15.75 19.15
C TYR A 536 -9.46 16.17 19.16
N ASN A 537 -9.22 17.38 18.64
CA ASN A 537 -7.95 18.11 18.47
C ASN A 537 -7.05 18.31 19.74
N ARG A 538 -7.11 17.41 20.72
CA ARG A 538 -6.33 17.42 21.97
C ARG A 538 -5.81 16.03 22.39
N GLY A 539 -6.05 14.99 21.58
CA GLY A 539 -5.68 13.62 21.93
C GLY A 539 -6.61 13.00 22.96
N SER A 540 -7.90 13.36 22.92
CA SER A 540 -8.91 12.74 23.76
C SER A 540 -10.19 12.46 22.98
N PHE A 541 -10.79 11.34 23.33
CA PHE A 541 -12.12 10.96 22.91
C PHE A 541 -13.16 11.70 23.76
N ALA A 542 -14.26 12.11 23.16
CA ALA A 542 -15.45 12.61 23.85
C ALA A 542 -16.70 12.15 23.09
N LYS A 543 -17.89 12.39 23.66
CA LYS A 543 -19.18 11.88 23.12
C LYS A 543 -19.14 10.36 22.87
N GLU A 544 -18.76 9.61 23.92
CA GLU A 544 -19.30 8.26 24.10
C GLU A 544 -20.80 8.32 23.81
N THR A 545 -21.23 7.50 22.87
CA THR A 545 -22.65 7.23 22.71
C THR A 545 -22.76 5.71 22.59
N ARG A 546 -23.59 5.08 23.43
CA ARG A 546 -23.57 3.64 23.67
C ARG A 546 -24.83 2.99 23.15
N TYR A 547 -24.70 1.77 22.66
CA TYR A 547 -25.84 1.04 22.15
C TYR A 547 -25.83 -0.42 22.55
N SER A 548 -27.01 -0.90 22.92
CA SER A 548 -27.22 -2.30 23.32
C SER A 548 -27.23 -3.21 22.10
N VAL A 549 -27.38 -4.52 22.31
CA VAL A 549 -26.44 -5.58 21.89
C VAL A 549 -27.16 -6.90 21.66
N GLY A 550 -26.64 -7.79 20.82
CA GLY A 550 -26.90 -9.22 21.00
C GLY A 550 -25.84 -9.93 21.84
N LEU A 551 -26.08 -11.20 22.16
CA LEU A 551 -25.67 -11.80 23.45
C LEU A 551 -24.46 -12.74 23.39
N TYR A 552 -23.54 -12.50 24.33
CA TYR A 552 -22.20 -13.07 24.47
C TYR A 552 -21.34 -13.07 23.19
N PRO A 553 -20.20 -12.36 23.23
CA PRO A 553 -19.37 -12.20 22.05
C PRO A 553 -17.92 -12.83 22.18
N ASN A 554 -17.27 -13.32 21.09
CA ASN A 554 -15.79 -13.36 20.91
C ASN A 554 -14.89 -12.60 19.75
N SER A 555 -15.26 -11.86 18.63
CA SER A 555 -14.36 -11.01 17.67
C SER A 555 -14.83 -9.90 16.60
N VAL A 556 -14.09 -9.37 15.54
CA VAL A 556 -14.63 -8.24 14.68
C VAL A 556 -14.25 -7.90 13.17
N ALA A 557 -14.84 -6.88 12.45
CA ALA A 557 -14.63 -6.13 11.14
C ALA A 557 -15.58 -6.12 9.88
N VAL A 558 -15.25 -5.94 8.54
CA VAL A 558 -15.46 -4.68 7.69
C VAL A 558 -16.24 -4.45 6.25
N GLY A 559 -17.57 -4.38 5.95
CA GLY A 559 -18.08 -3.92 4.57
C GLY A 559 -19.63 -3.64 4.28
N ASP A 560 -19.99 -3.13 3.06
CA ASP A 560 -21.03 -2.18 2.45
C ASP A 560 -22.28 -2.66 1.60
N PHE A 561 -23.29 -3.41 2.06
CA PHE A 561 -24.21 -4.16 1.15
C PHE A 561 -25.30 -3.38 0.37
N ASN A 562 -24.99 -2.20 -0.20
CA ASN A 562 -25.38 -1.87 -1.58
C ASN A 562 -24.56 -0.84 -2.37
N ASN A 563 -23.48 -0.29 -1.84
CA ASN A 563 -22.58 0.60 -2.60
C ASN A 563 -23.08 2.08 -2.68
N ASP A 564 -22.86 2.85 -1.57
CA ASP A 564 -23.08 4.32 -1.42
C ASP A 564 -22.01 5.05 -0.66
N THR A 565 -20.79 4.55 -0.67
CA THR A 565 -19.69 5.40 -0.25
C THR A 565 -19.85 5.94 1.19
N ARG A 566 -20.52 5.25 2.12
CA ARG A 566 -20.30 5.46 3.55
C ARG A 566 -20.38 4.13 4.30
N LEU A 567 -19.72 4.06 5.45
CA LEU A 567 -19.39 2.78 6.05
C LEU A 567 -19.82 2.64 7.53
N ASP A 568 -19.83 1.41 8.09
CA ASP A 568 -20.92 0.81 8.88
C ASP A 568 -20.55 -0.08 10.10
N ILE A 569 -21.36 -0.93 10.82
CA ILE A 569 -20.82 -1.94 11.83
C ILE A 569 -21.61 -3.30 11.87
N VAL A 570 -21.15 -4.46 12.41
CA VAL A 570 -21.72 -5.85 12.27
C VAL A 570 -21.19 -7.06 13.15
N VAL A 571 -21.94 -7.87 13.93
CA VAL A 571 -21.39 -9.09 14.63
C VAL A 571 -22.21 -10.41 14.83
N ALA A 572 -21.66 -11.63 14.83
CA ALA A 572 -22.43 -12.85 15.19
C ALA A 572 -22.38 -13.10 16.69
N ASN A 573 -23.34 -12.74 17.52
CA ASN A 573 -23.14 -13.12 18.93
C ASN A 573 -23.32 -14.62 19.12
N ARG A 574 -22.33 -15.15 19.81
CA ARG A 574 -22.11 -16.55 20.05
C ARG A 574 -23.23 -17.20 20.85
N ASP A 575 -23.89 -16.46 21.75
CA ASP A 575 -24.97 -17.01 22.56
C ASP A 575 -26.39 -16.63 22.07
N SER A 576 -26.57 -15.52 21.31
CA SER A 576 -27.88 -15.23 20.69
C SER A 576 -28.10 -15.81 19.30
N ASN A 577 -27.07 -16.38 18.65
CA ASN A 577 -27.23 -17.18 17.43
C ASN A 577 -27.83 -16.33 16.30
N ASP A 578 -27.31 -15.11 16.21
CA ASP A 578 -27.81 -14.04 15.37
C ASP A 578 -26.61 -13.11 15.02
N VAL A 579 -26.67 -12.50 13.85
CA VAL A 579 -25.64 -11.78 13.10
C VAL A 579 -25.88 -10.27 12.88
N SER A 580 -25.50 -9.39 13.80
CA SER A 580 -25.91 -7.99 13.82
C SER A 580 -25.09 -6.91 13.22
N ILE A 581 -25.55 -6.47 12.06
CA ILE A 581 -25.31 -5.24 11.35
C ILE A 581 -26.12 -3.99 11.74
N LEU A 582 -25.34 -2.95 11.75
CA LEU A 582 -25.49 -1.56 12.03
C LEU A 582 -25.14 -0.85 10.78
N LEU A 583 -25.92 0.12 10.39
CA LEU A 583 -25.61 0.93 9.25
C LEU A 583 -25.47 2.36 9.76
N GLY A 584 -24.57 3.10 9.16
CA GLY A 584 -24.46 4.53 9.35
C GLY A 584 -25.44 5.24 8.46
N TYR A 585 -25.15 6.51 8.20
CA TYR A 585 -25.88 7.36 7.25
C TYR A 585 -25.36 8.78 7.20
N GLY A 586 -24.05 8.96 7.17
CA GLY A 586 -23.47 10.29 7.19
C GLY A 586 -23.66 11.15 8.45
N ASN A 587 -24.65 10.97 9.33
CA ASN A 587 -24.92 11.91 10.43
C ASN A 587 -25.00 11.35 11.85
N GLY A 588 -23.84 11.41 12.49
CA GLY A 588 -23.53 11.54 13.92
C GLY A 588 -22.94 10.34 14.60
N SER A 589 -23.10 9.20 13.96
CA SER A 589 -24.10 8.24 14.43
C SER A 589 -24.96 7.77 13.28
N PHE A 590 -25.78 6.80 13.63
CA PHE A 590 -26.03 5.62 12.87
C PHE A 590 -27.31 4.97 13.41
N SER A 591 -27.61 3.75 13.00
CA SER A 591 -28.94 3.15 13.04
C SER A 591 -29.54 2.57 14.34
N GLU A 592 -30.02 1.31 14.40
CA GLU A 592 -30.18 0.53 15.64
C GLU A 592 -30.04 -1.02 15.52
N GLN A 593 -31.09 -1.77 15.95
CA GLN A 593 -31.22 -2.94 16.84
C GLN A 593 -31.65 -4.32 16.24
N THR A 594 -31.20 -4.81 15.10
CA THR A 594 -31.67 -6.06 14.45
C THR A 594 -31.48 -7.45 15.15
N ARG A 595 -32.04 -8.58 14.62
CA ARG A 595 -31.84 -10.02 14.98
C ARG A 595 -32.28 -10.97 13.83
N TYR A 596 -31.71 -10.82 12.63
CA TYR A 596 -31.83 -11.78 11.52
C TYR A 596 -31.24 -13.19 11.79
N SER A 597 -31.94 -14.02 12.56
CA SER A 597 -31.39 -15.26 13.15
C SER A 597 -30.57 -16.19 12.24
N VAL A 598 -29.69 -16.95 12.89
CA VAL A 598 -28.79 -17.94 12.30
C VAL A 598 -28.79 -19.23 13.13
N GLY A 599 -27.74 -20.04 13.06
CA GLY A 599 -27.59 -21.27 13.82
C GLY A 599 -26.67 -21.15 15.05
N PRO A 600 -26.48 -22.27 15.78
CA PRO A 600 -26.20 -22.26 17.20
C PRO A 600 -24.70 -22.24 17.56
N GLN A 601 -24.33 -21.34 18.47
CA GLN A 601 -22.92 -20.96 18.68
C GLN A 601 -22.27 -20.69 17.34
N PRO A 602 -22.65 -19.57 16.69
CA PRO A 602 -21.86 -19.12 15.58
C PRO A 602 -20.41 -19.01 16.08
N GLN A 603 -19.45 -19.43 15.27
CA GLN A 603 -18.04 -19.23 15.57
C GLN A 603 -17.26 -19.10 14.26
N SER A 604 -17.79 -18.41 13.25
CA SER A 604 -16.95 -17.53 12.44
C SER A 604 -17.72 -16.42 11.86
N VAL A 605 -17.27 -15.87 10.75
CA VAL A 605 -17.99 -14.90 10.00
C VAL A 605 -17.75 -15.38 8.47
N ALA A 606 -18.56 -15.29 7.38
CA ALA A 606 -18.11 -14.88 5.99
C ALA A 606 -19.14 -14.33 4.98
N VAL A 607 -18.70 -13.36 4.15
CA VAL A 607 -19.46 -12.88 2.99
C VAL A 607 -18.60 -12.88 1.74
N GLY A 608 -19.24 -12.50 0.66
CA GLY A 608 -18.72 -11.74 -0.46
C GLY A 608 -19.90 -11.59 -1.40
N ASP A 609 -19.68 -11.40 -2.68
CA ASP A 609 -20.77 -11.50 -3.63
C ASP A 609 -21.13 -12.99 -3.82
N PHE A 610 -22.09 -13.49 -3.02
CA PHE A 610 -22.83 -14.75 -3.23
C PHE A 610 -24.07 -14.50 -4.10
N ASN A 611 -24.07 -13.61 -5.08
CA ASN A 611 -25.15 -13.63 -6.08
C ASN A 611 -24.67 -13.35 -7.50
N ASN A 612 -23.41 -12.99 -7.70
CA ASN A 612 -22.95 -12.16 -8.83
C ASN A 612 -23.98 -11.09 -9.22
N ASP A 613 -24.75 -10.60 -8.23
CA ASP A 613 -25.61 -9.44 -8.42
C ASP A 613 -24.98 -8.18 -7.81
N THR A 614 -23.68 -8.29 -7.44
CA THR A 614 -22.75 -7.21 -7.04
C THR A 614 -23.10 -6.51 -5.73
N ARG A 615 -23.97 -7.14 -4.93
CA ARG A 615 -24.04 -6.89 -3.49
C ARG A 615 -23.28 -8.00 -2.78
N LEU A 616 -23.09 -7.86 -1.47
CA LEU A 616 -22.33 -8.87 -0.72
C LEU A 616 -23.11 -9.37 0.51
N ASP A 617 -22.73 -10.55 0.96
CA ASP A 617 -23.73 -11.54 1.31
C ASP A 617 -23.27 -12.45 2.45
N ILE A 618 -23.81 -12.26 3.64
CA ILE A 618 -23.53 -13.08 4.80
C ILE A 618 -23.78 -14.54 4.61
N VAL A 619 -22.93 -15.29 5.30
CA VAL A 619 -23.10 -16.66 5.72
C VAL A 619 -22.51 -16.94 7.10
N VAL A 620 -22.95 -18.06 7.71
CA VAL A 620 -23.12 -18.13 9.17
C VAL A 620 -22.70 -19.43 9.90
N ALA A 621 -21.40 -19.71 10.08
CA ALA A 621 -20.74 -20.88 10.70
C ALA A 621 -21.14 -21.08 12.12
N ASN A 622 -21.72 -22.23 12.39
CA ASN A 622 -22.07 -22.59 13.73
C ASN A 622 -21.15 -23.73 14.16
N ASP A 623 -20.82 -23.81 15.45
CA ASP A 623 -20.16 -24.98 16.05
C ASP A 623 -21.18 -26.13 16.28
N GLY A 624 -22.46 -25.84 16.02
CA GLY A 624 -23.43 -26.84 15.61
C GLY A 624 -23.00 -27.59 14.35
N ASN A 625 -23.88 -28.41 13.78
CA ASN A 625 -23.55 -29.19 12.59
C ASN A 625 -23.67 -28.37 11.28
N ASP A 626 -23.74 -27.06 11.41
CA ASP A 626 -24.59 -26.25 10.59
C ASP A 626 -24.05 -24.86 10.36
N VAL A 627 -24.55 -24.21 9.33
CA VAL A 627 -24.20 -22.84 8.97
C VAL A 627 -25.50 -22.15 8.52
N SER A 628 -25.56 -20.83 8.38
CA SER A 628 -26.79 -20.10 8.01
C SER A 628 -26.52 -18.97 7.03
N VAL A 629 -27.55 -18.24 6.58
CA VAL A 629 -27.41 -17.26 5.50
C VAL A 629 -28.00 -15.95 5.75
N LEU A 630 -27.33 -14.95 5.18
CA LEU A 630 -28.01 -13.81 4.64
C LEU A 630 -27.36 -13.17 3.32
N LEU A 631 -27.90 -13.28 2.08
CA LEU A 631 -27.46 -12.49 0.86
C LEU A 631 -27.86 -11.01 0.80
N GLY A 632 -26.92 -10.14 0.49
CA GLY A 632 -27.11 -8.80 -0.03
C GLY A 632 -28.11 -8.76 -1.17
N TYR A 633 -29.19 -7.99 -1.07
CA TYR A 633 -29.87 -7.54 -2.30
C TYR A 633 -29.94 -6.04 -2.44
N GLY A 634 -29.01 -5.36 -1.80
CA GLY A 634 -28.74 -4.00 -2.16
C GLY A 634 -29.68 -2.96 -1.59
N ASN A 635 -30.07 -3.11 -0.33
CA ASN A 635 -29.75 -2.11 0.70
C ASN A 635 -29.71 -2.81 2.05
N GLY A 636 -28.92 -3.89 2.09
CA GLY A 636 -28.43 -4.36 3.38
C GLY A 636 -29.54 -4.78 4.27
N SER A 637 -30.62 -5.23 3.65
CA SER A 637 -30.82 -6.59 3.17
C SER A 637 -29.58 -7.38 3.06
N PHE A 638 -29.66 -8.39 3.88
CA PHE A 638 -29.42 -9.72 3.48
C PHE A 638 -30.65 -10.65 3.19
N ALA A 639 -30.39 -11.96 3.16
CA ALA A 639 -31.27 -13.09 2.88
C ALA A 639 -31.52 -14.14 3.99
N SER A 640 -32.45 -15.06 3.77
CA SER A 640 -33.25 -15.76 4.76
C SER A 640 -32.80 -17.00 5.58
N GLN A 641 -31.52 -17.23 5.90
CA GLN A 641 -30.95 -18.43 6.60
C GLN A 641 -31.43 -19.87 6.18
N THR A 642 -30.52 -20.77 5.77
CA THR A 642 -30.90 -22.12 5.24
C THR A 642 -30.49 -23.32 6.12
N ARG A 643 -30.86 -24.56 5.70
CA ARG A 643 -30.50 -25.90 6.30
C ARG A 643 -29.82 -27.24 5.49
N CYS A 644 -28.54 -27.83 5.20
CA CYS A 644 -27.04 -28.20 5.72
C CYS A 644 -26.58 -29.23 6.91
N SER A 645 -26.45 -28.96 8.24
CA SER A 645 -26.41 -29.89 9.48
C SER A 645 -25.62 -31.25 9.40
N VAL A 646 -24.63 -31.48 8.53
CA VAL A 646 -24.13 -32.87 8.26
C VAL A 646 -22.97 -33.42 9.11
N GLY A 647 -22.05 -32.59 9.62
CA GLY A 647 -20.83 -32.99 10.41
C GLY A 647 -20.65 -32.21 11.71
N LEU A 648 -19.45 -32.06 12.32
CA LEU A 648 -19.30 -31.40 13.64
C LEU A 648 -17.87 -30.97 14.07
N TYR A 649 -17.80 -29.90 14.88
CA TYR A 649 -16.67 -29.28 15.61
C TYR A 649 -15.60 -28.58 14.77
N LEU A 650 -15.53 -27.24 14.79
CA LEU A 650 -15.38 -26.53 13.51
C LEU A 650 -14.15 -25.61 13.26
N SER A 651 -12.95 -25.91 13.78
CA SER A 651 -11.66 -25.21 13.52
C SER A 651 -11.05 -25.06 12.06
N SER A 652 -11.61 -24.23 11.16
CA SER A 652 -11.24 -23.78 9.77
C SER A 652 -12.43 -22.86 9.27
N VAL A 653 -13.08 -22.45 8.11
CA VAL A 653 -13.30 -22.59 6.61
C VAL A 653 -12.78 -21.60 5.53
N ALA A 654 -12.58 -22.03 4.29
CA ALA A 654 -12.23 -21.10 3.21
C ALA A 654 -13.07 -21.30 1.87
N VAL A 655 -12.96 -20.53 0.76
CA VAL A 655 -13.61 -20.82 -0.56
C VAL A 655 -12.61 -20.63 -1.68
N GLY A 656 -12.81 -21.46 -2.69
CA GLY A 656 -13.32 -20.97 -3.95
C GLY A 656 -13.73 -22.04 -4.91
N ASP A 657 -14.10 -21.68 -6.12
CA ASP A 657 -14.55 -22.65 -7.07
C ASP A 657 -13.47 -23.67 -7.38
N PHE A 658 -13.86 -24.90 -7.67
CA PHE A 658 -12.97 -25.87 -8.23
C PHE A 658 -13.45 -26.62 -9.49
N ASN A 659 -14.71 -26.51 -9.98
CA ASN A 659 -15.11 -26.98 -11.32
C ASN A 659 -15.19 -25.93 -12.44
N ASN A 660 -14.37 -24.86 -12.46
CA ASN A 660 -14.26 -23.87 -13.57
C ASN A 660 -15.30 -23.62 -14.65
N ASP A 661 -16.55 -23.72 -14.36
CA ASP A 661 -17.32 -22.56 -14.01
C ASP A 661 -16.43 -21.59 -13.14
N THR A 662 -15.95 -20.36 -13.50
CA THR A 662 -15.34 -19.18 -12.69
C THR A 662 -16.34 -17.96 -12.03
N ARG A 663 -18.09 -17.94 -10.41
CA ARG A 663 -18.88 -18.78 -9.36
C ARG A 663 -18.20 -19.75 -8.31
N LEU A 664 -18.18 -19.36 -7.02
CA LEU A 664 -17.27 -19.49 -5.85
C LEU A 664 -17.30 -20.62 -4.72
N ASP A 665 -16.66 -21.79 -4.75
CA ASP A 665 -16.93 -22.91 -3.76
C ASP A 665 -16.24 -22.99 -2.35
N ILE A 666 -16.99 -23.23 -1.28
CA ILE A 666 -16.65 -23.43 0.14
C ILE A 666 -16.26 -24.85 0.61
N VAL A 667 -16.54 -25.17 1.90
CA VAL A 667 -15.97 -26.25 2.71
C VAL A 667 -16.27 -26.23 4.25
N VAL A 668 -15.98 -27.35 4.95
CA VAL A 668 -15.68 -27.59 6.39
C VAL A 668 -14.30 -28.42 6.59
N ALA A 669 -13.85 -29.03 7.70
CA ALA A 669 -12.54 -29.78 7.76
C ALA A 669 -12.20 -30.39 9.14
N ASN A 670 -12.91 -31.38 9.67
CA ASN A 670 -13.33 -31.35 11.09
C ASN A 670 -12.33 -31.48 12.27
N TRP A 671 -12.49 -30.63 13.30
CA TRP A 671 -11.59 -30.63 14.47
C TRP A 671 -11.67 -31.99 15.13
N LEU A 672 -12.88 -32.52 15.31
CA LEU A 672 -13.09 -33.85 15.88
C LEU A 672 -13.49 -34.91 14.83
N ARG A 673 -13.39 -34.63 13.52
CA ARG A 673 -13.51 -35.64 12.45
C ARG A 673 -12.41 -35.51 11.40
N ASN A 674 -11.73 -36.61 11.10
CA ASN A 674 -10.54 -36.63 10.24
C ASN A 674 -10.87 -36.51 8.73
N TYR A 675 -11.81 -35.64 8.35
CA TYR A 675 -12.21 -35.42 6.98
C TYR A 675 -12.31 -33.93 6.65
N VAL A 676 -11.81 -33.59 5.45
CA VAL A 676 -12.44 -32.58 4.61
C VAL A 676 -13.42 -33.31 3.68
N SER A 677 -14.72 -33.31 3.95
CA SER A 677 -15.72 -33.49 2.88
C SER A 677 -15.60 -32.43 1.77
N VAL A 678 -16.41 -32.46 0.73
CA VAL A 678 -16.15 -31.99 -0.65
C VAL A 678 -17.46 -31.83 -1.47
N LEU A 679 -17.76 -30.69 -2.13
CA LEU A 679 -19.03 -30.40 -2.87
C LEU A 679 -19.09 -29.46 -4.10
N LEU A 680 -18.68 -28.17 -4.11
CA LEU A 680 -18.83 -27.05 -5.14
C LEU A 680 -19.87 -25.77 -5.16
N GLY A 681 -20.89 -25.56 -6.00
CA GLY A 681 -21.91 -24.48 -6.13
C GLY A 681 -23.34 -24.47 -6.88
N TYR A 682 -24.39 -23.67 -6.56
CA TYR A 682 -25.42 -23.25 -7.61
C TYR A 682 -25.83 -21.78 -7.73
N GLY A 683 -25.40 -20.85 -6.92
CA GLY A 683 -25.21 -19.44 -7.31
C GLY A 683 -26.37 -18.49 -7.31
N ASN A 684 -27.52 -19.09 -7.33
CA ASN A 684 -28.78 -18.59 -7.81
C ASN A 684 -29.77 -18.41 -6.65
N GLY A 685 -29.71 -19.36 -5.71
CA GLY A 685 -29.96 -19.32 -4.27
C GLY A 685 -29.34 -20.49 -3.50
N SER A 686 -28.86 -21.54 -4.19
CA SER A 686 -28.85 -22.95 -3.76
C SER A 686 -27.74 -23.83 -4.40
N PHE A 687 -27.43 -25.11 -4.12
CA PHE A 687 -26.86 -25.60 -2.85
C PHE A 687 -26.00 -26.95 -2.62
N ALA A 688 -25.53 -27.86 -3.53
CA ALA A 688 -25.62 -29.39 -3.49
C ALA A 688 -25.10 -30.33 -2.31
N GLU A 689 -24.96 -31.69 -2.44
CA GLU A 689 -24.94 -32.72 -1.31
C GLU A 689 -23.58 -33.35 -0.83
N GLU A 690 -23.28 -33.53 0.46
CA GLU A 690 -21.87 -33.74 0.94
C GLU A 690 -21.06 -34.94 0.36
N THR A 691 -19.74 -34.79 0.13
CA THR A 691 -18.81 -35.91 -0.15
C THR A 691 -17.67 -35.98 0.85
N ARG A 692 -17.55 -36.99 1.71
CA ARG A 692 -16.43 -37.07 2.69
C ARG A 692 -15.07 -37.45 2.08
N TYR A 693 -14.02 -36.63 2.26
CA TYR A 693 -12.61 -37.00 1.95
C TYR A 693 -11.73 -36.93 3.20
N SER A 694 -10.85 -37.90 3.37
CA SER A 694 -10.07 -38.00 4.61
C SER A 694 -8.87 -37.05 4.64
N VAL A 695 -8.59 -36.45 5.79
CA VAL A 695 -7.39 -35.63 6.10
C VAL A 695 -6.62 -36.20 7.29
N GLY A 696 -5.79 -35.38 7.94
CA GLY A 696 -5.13 -35.73 9.19
C GLY A 696 -6.05 -35.66 10.41
N LEU A 697 -5.41 -35.72 11.57
CA LEU A 697 -6.08 -35.70 12.87
C LEU A 697 -6.10 -34.29 13.41
N TYR A 698 -7.29 -33.83 13.78
CA TYR A 698 -7.57 -32.50 14.30
C TYR A 698 -7.08 -31.37 13.38
N PRO A 699 -7.49 -31.35 12.10
CA PRO A 699 -7.42 -30.15 11.26
C PRO A 699 -7.95 -28.90 12.00
N TYR A 700 -7.06 -27.93 12.19
CA TYR A 700 -7.28 -26.70 12.98
C TYR A 700 -6.83 -25.44 12.25
N SER A 701 -6.12 -25.56 11.12
CA SER A 701 -5.69 -24.37 10.42
C SER A 701 -5.42 -24.60 8.94
N VAL A 702 -5.10 -23.48 8.31
CA VAL A 702 -5.83 -23.05 7.15
C VAL A 702 -4.96 -22.20 6.23
N ALA A 703 -4.08 -22.89 5.53
CA ALA A 703 -3.44 -22.39 4.32
C ALA A 703 -3.18 -23.48 3.34
N VAL A 704 -2.92 -23.09 2.10
CA VAL A 704 -2.84 -23.84 0.82
C VAL A 704 -2.59 -22.81 -0.31
N GLY A 705 -2.14 -23.11 -1.56
CA GLY A 705 -2.13 -22.25 -2.78
C GLY A 705 -1.51 -22.94 -4.01
N ASP A 706 -1.70 -22.56 -5.29
CA ASP A 706 -1.21 -23.31 -6.49
C ASP A 706 0.17 -24.01 -6.38
N PHE A 707 0.13 -25.29 -5.98
CA PHE A 707 1.28 -26.20 -5.91
C PHE A 707 1.26 -27.28 -7.01
N ASN A 708 0.28 -27.28 -7.94
CA ASN A 708 0.24 -28.27 -9.03
C ASN A 708 0.49 -27.69 -10.43
N ASN A 709 0.21 -26.40 -10.66
CA ASN A 709 0.36 -25.71 -11.92
C ASN A 709 -0.25 -26.42 -13.16
N ASP A 710 -1.09 -27.46 -12.99
CA ASP A 710 -2.13 -27.76 -13.99
C ASP A 710 -3.26 -26.73 -13.89
N THR A 711 -3.24 -25.97 -12.80
CA THR A 711 -4.24 -25.03 -12.31
C THR A 711 -5.46 -25.72 -11.70
N ARG A 712 -5.32 -26.87 -10.97
CA ARG A 712 -6.41 -27.52 -10.15
C ARG A 712 -6.31 -27.41 -8.63
N LEU A 713 -7.43 -27.21 -7.92
CA LEU A 713 -7.52 -26.95 -6.50
C LEU A 713 -7.59 -28.30 -5.86
N ASP A 714 -6.39 -28.77 -5.64
CA ASP A 714 -6.05 -29.71 -4.62
C ASP A 714 -6.09 -29.03 -3.25
N ILE A 715 -6.13 -29.80 -2.17
CA ILE A 715 -6.17 -29.33 -0.78
C ILE A 715 -4.78 -29.15 -0.15
N VAL A 716 -4.62 -28.33 0.89
CA VAL A 716 -3.79 -28.59 2.09
C VAL A 716 -4.62 -28.46 3.36
N VAL A 717 -4.23 -29.09 4.47
CA VAL A 717 -4.88 -28.91 5.79
C VAL A 717 -3.87 -29.02 6.93
N ALA A 718 -3.75 -28.01 7.80
CA ALA A 718 -2.89 -28.09 8.98
C ALA A 718 -3.56 -28.88 10.11
N ASN A 719 -3.04 -30.08 10.38
CA ASN A 719 -3.65 -31.05 11.30
C ASN A 719 -2.93 -31.07 12.66
N VAL A 720 -3.51 -30.45 13.70
CA VAL A 720 -2.89 -30.25 15.02
C VAL A 720 -2.39 -31.53 15.67
N ASN A 721 -3.11 -32.65 15.53
CA ASN A 721 -2.83 -33.89 16.24
C ASN A 721 -2.11 -34.95 15.40
N SER A 722 -2.05 -34.81 14.07
CA SER A 722 -1.14 -35.62 13.23
C SER A 722 0.16 -34.93 12.84
N ASN A 723 0.31 -33.63 13.12
CA ASN A 723 1.57 -32.88 12.93
C ASN A 723 2.02 -32.89 11.45
N ASP A 724 1.05 -32.73 10.55
CA ASP A 724 1.23 -32.78 9.11
C ASP A 724 0.28 -31.84 8.37
N VAL A 725 0.60 -31.59 7.11
CA VAL A 725 -0.32 -31.05 6.11
C VAL A 725 -0.82 -32.17 5.20
N SER A 726 -2.14 -32.37 5.15
CA SER A 726 -2.77 -33.19 4.10
C SER A 726 -2.72 -32.46 2.76
N ILE A 727 -2.78 -33.15 1.62
CA ILE A 727 -2.67 -32.64 0.23
C ILE A 727 -3.52 -33.51 -0.72
N LEU A 728 -4.76 -33.13 -1.05
CA LEU A 728 -5.68 -33.95 -1.87
C LEU A 728 -5.80 -33.37 -3.28
N VAL A 729 -5.39 -34.03 -4.37
CA VAL A 729 -5.29 -33.41 -5.73
C VAL A 729 -6.63 -33.20 -6.43
N GLY A 730 -7.02 -31.99 -6.84
CA GLY A 730 -8.29 -31.74 -7.53
C GLY A 730 -8.30 -32.38 -8.92
N TYR A 731 -9.44 -32.87 -9.41
CA TYR A 731 -9.56 -33.42 -10.77
C TYR A 731 -10.28 -32.51 -11.77
N GLY A 732 -10.62 -31.29 -11.38
CA GLY A 732 -11.42 -30.38 -12.18
C GLY A 732 -12.91 -30.70 -12.04
N ASN A 733 -13.29 -31.97 -12.07
CA ASN A 733 -14.68 -32.41 -11.88
C ASN A 733 -15.07 -32.72 -10.41
N GLY A 734 -14.28 -32.27 -9.43
CA GLY A 734 -14.50 -32.49 -8.00
C GLY A 734 -14.85 -33.92 -7.57
N SER A 735 -14.26 -34.86 -8.29
CA SER A 735 -13.41 -35.73 -7.52
C SER A 735 -12.15 -34.95 -7.10
N PHE A 736 -11.65 -35.17 -5.88
CA PHE A 736 -10.22 -35.08 -5.63
C PHE A 736 -9.58 -36.48 -5.69
N ALA A 737 -8.27 -36.52 -5.80
CA ALA A 737 -7.43 -37.62 -5.40
C ALA A 737 -7.38 -37.74 -3.87
N GLU A 738 -6.90 -38.88 -3.40
CA GLU A 738 -6.67 -39.11 -1.98
C GLU A 738 -5.58 -38.18 -1.41
N GLN A 739 -5.60 -37.97 -0.08
CA GLN A 739 -4.60 -37.16 0.61
C GLN A 739 -3.18 -37.74 0.51
N THR A 740 -2.32 -37.05 -0.23
CA THR A 740 -0.88 -37.06 0.03
C THR A 740 -0.63 -36.31 1.34
N ARG A 741 0.35 -36.67 2.17
CA ARG A 741 0.56 -36.01 3.49
C ARG A 741 2.03 -35.69 3.68
N TYR A 742 2.32 -34.46 4.10
CA TYR A 742 3.68 -33.98 4.36
C TYR A 742 3.79 -33.60 5.83
N SER A 743 4.72 -34.21 6.56
CA SER A 743 4.96 -33.90 7.96
C SER A 743 5.43 -32.45 8.13
N VAL A 744 4.99 -31.78 9.20
CA VAL A 744 5.37 -30.40 9.54
C VAL A 744 5.82 -30.35 11.00
N GLY A 745 5.79 -29.18 11.63
CA GLY A 745 5.92 -29.08 13.08
C GLY A 745 4.74 -29.72 13.82
N SER A 746 4.88 -29.84 15.13
CA SER A 746 3.83 -30.39 15.99
C SER A 746 2.86 -29.33 16.46
N GLY A 747 1.56 -29.65 16.48
CA GLY A 747 0.50 -28.66 16.69
C GLY A 747 0.53 -27.51 15.66
N PRO A 748 0.48 -27.78 14.35
CA PRO A 748 0.36 -26.73 13.32
C PRO A 748 -0.93 -25.92 13.53
N TRP A 749 -0.77 -24.63 13.89
CA TRP A 749 -1.82 -23.82 14.55
C TRP A 749 -2.27 -22.62 13.73
N SER A 750 -1.35 -22.08 12.95
CA SER A 750 -1.57 -21.08 11.93
C SER A 750 -0.73 -21.49 10.73
N VAL A 751 -1.17 -21.17 9.53
CA VAL A 751 -0.44 -21.40 8.28
C VAL A 751 -0.86 -20.32 7.28
N ALA A 752 0.06 -19.89 6.42
CA ALA A 752 -0.18 -19.00 5.29
C ALA A 752 0.49 -19.59 4.03
N VAL A 753 0.23 -18.99 2.86
CA VAL A 753 0.94 -19.32 1.62
C VAL A 753 1.36 -18.10 0.80
N GLY A 754 2.06 -18.43 -0.27
CA GLY A 754 2.61 -17.64 -1.36
C GLY A 754 3.58 -18.59 -2.07
N ASP A 755 4.22 -18.20 -3.16
CA ASP A 755 5.50 -18.83 -3.52
C ASP A 755 6.53 -18.30 -2.48
N PHE A 756 7.41 -19.16 -1.97
CA PHE A 756 8.42 -18.87 -0.92
C PHE A 756 9.84 -18.74 -1.51
N ASN A 757 10.01 -18.72 -2.84
CA ASN A 757 11.32 -18.80 -3.51
C ASN A 757 11.52 -17.98 -4.82
N ASN A 758 10.45 -17.55 -5.51
CA ASN A 758 10.41 -16.89 -6.83
C ASN A 758 10.63 -17.86 -8.03
N ASP A 759 9.94 -19.01 -8.05
CA ASP A 759 9.90 -19.92 -9.21
C ASP A 759 8.50 -20.13 -9.83
N THR A 760 7.55 -19.28 -9.45
CA THR A 760 6.14 -19.22 -9.88
C THR A 760 5.30 -20.43 -9.50
N ARG A 761 5.58 -21.00 -8.33
CA ARG A 761 4.87 -22.14 -7.73
C ARG A 761 4.60 -21.82 -6.28
N LEU A 762 3.36 -21.89 -5.84
CA LEU A 762 3.09 -21.64 -4.43
C LEU A 762 3.79 -22.72 -3.58
N ASP A 763 4.10 -22.33 -2.36
CA ASP A 763 4.83 -23.02 -1.31
C ASP A 763 4.06 -22.74 0.02
N ILE A 764 4.26 -23.52 1.09
CA ILE A 764 3.47 -23.40 2.35
C ILE A 764 4.33 -22.84 3.47
N VAL A 765 3.80 -21.97 4.35
CA VAL A 765 4.38 -21.70 5.69
C VAL A 765 3.44 -22.04 6.84
N VAL A 766 3.82 -22.99 7.69
CA VAL A 766 3.03 -23.44 8.85
C VAL A 766 3.67 -22.98 10.16
N ALA A 767 3.00 -22.18 10.98
CA ALA A 767 3.38 -21.89 12.36
C ALA A 767 2.91 -23.02 13.31
N ASN A 768 3.86 -23.64 14.03
CA ASN A 768 3.64 -24.87 14.78
C ASN A 768 3.74 -24.63 16.29
N TRP A 769 2.58 -24.40 16.91
CA TRP A 769 2.43 -24.02 18.32
C TRP A 769 3.10 -24.99 19.30
N GLY A 770 3.09 -26.29 18.97
CA GLY A 770 3.64 -27.35 19.83
C GLY A 770 5.14 -27.61 19.66
N SER A 771 5.73 -27.33 18.49
CA SER A 771 7.19 -27.49 18.26
C SER A 771 8.01 -26.21 18.33
N ASN A 772 7.37 -25.03 18.33
CA ASN A 772 8.05 -23.72 18.37
C ASN A 772 8.90 -23.46 17.10
N ASP A 773 8.34 -23.82 15.94
CA ASP A 773 8.95 -23.56 14.64
C ASP A 773 7.91 -23.15 13.59
N VAL A 774 8.38 -22.50 12.54
CA VAL A 774 7.69 -22.40 11.25
C VAL A 774 8.18 -23.54 10.34
N SER A 775 7.30 -24.12 9.53
CA SER A 775 7.63 -25.13 8.51
C SER A 775 7.35 -24.56 7.12
N VAL A 776 8.38 -24.34 6.31
CA VAL A 776 8.24 -23.97 4.90
C VAL A 776 8.31 -25.21 4.01
N LEU A 777 7.36 -25.41 3.10
CA LEU A 777 7.36 -26.54 2.15
C LEU A 777 7.32 -25.98 0.73
N LEU A 778 8.38 -26.18 -0.04
CA LEU A 778 8.46 -25.69 -1.42
C LEU A 778 7.72 -26.64 -2.37
N GLY A 779 6.78 -26.16 -3.19
CA GLY A 779 6.05 -26.90 -4.21
C GLY A 779 6.92 -27.18 -5.44
N TYR A 780 6.72 -28.33 -6.07
CA TYR A 780 7.37 -28.67 -7.34
C TYR A 780 6.53 -28.28 -8.57
N GLY A 781 5.35 -27.68 -8.38
CA GLY A 781 4.40 -27.38 -9.43
C GLY A 781 3.90 -28.65 -10.12
N ASN A 782 3.46 -29.61 -9.31
CA ASN A 782 2.87 -30.88 -9.74
C ASN A 782 2.03 -31.61 -8.65
N GLY A 783 1.59 -30.90 -7.60
CA GLY A 783 0.85 -31.45 -6.46
C GLY A 783 1.76 -32.09 -5.40
N SER A 784 3.07 -32.14 -5.63
CA SER A 784 4.06 -32.62 -4.67
C SER A 784 5.03 -31.55 -4.22
N PHE A 785 5.61 -31.75 -3.04
CA PHE A 785 6.46 -30.78 -2.35
C PHE A 785 7.84 -31.34 -2.04
N ALA A 786 8.80 -30.43 -1.94
CA ALA A 786 10.00 -30.63 -1.15
C ALA A 786 9.65 -30.99 0.30
N LYS A 787 10.56 -31.73 0.95
CA LYS A 787 10.48 -32.02 2.37
C LYS A 787 10.44 -30.71 3.18
N GLU A 788 9.72 -30.70 4.30
CA GLU A 788 9.57 -29.53 5.16
C GLU A 788 10.92 -28.96 5.65
N ILE A 789 11.12 -27.67 5.43
CA ILE A 789 12.24 -26.87 5.89
C ILE A 789 11.77 -26.13 7.14
N ARG A 790 12.29 -26.51 8.31
CA ARG A 790 11.82 -26.00 9.61
C ARG A 790 12.75 -24.91 10.13
N TYR A 791 12.17 -23.75 10.41
CA TYR A 791 12.80 -22.54 10.94
C TYR A 791 12.36 -22.37 12.39
N SER A 792 13.27 -22.48 13.34
CA SER A 792 12.93 -22.40 14.77
C SER A 792 12.62 -20.97 15.19
N VAL A 793 11.40 -20.74 15.69
CA VAL A 793 10.90 -19.42 16.12
C VAL A 793 10.81 -19.37 17.66
N GLY A 794 10.18 -18.33 18.21
CA GLY A 794 9.94 -18.23 19.66
C GLY A 794 8.95 -19.28 20.19
N SER A 795 8.82 -19.36 21.52
CA SER A 795 7.93 -20.35 22.13
C SER A 795 6.44 -20.07 21.88
N SER A 796 5.69 -21.12 21.56
CA SER A 796 4.28 -21.11 21.15
C SER A 796 3.96 -20.06 20.07
N PRO A 797 4.41 -20.24 18.82
CA PRO A 797 3.98 -19.39 17.71
C PRO A 797 2.46 -19.48 17.56
N ARG A 798 1.78 -18.33 17.62
CA ARG A 798 0.32 -18.20 17.59
C ARG A 798 -0.22 -17.74 16.25
N SER A 799 0.57 -16.95 15.52
CA SER A 799 0.23 -16.38 14.23
C SER A 799 1.48 -16.23 13.36
N VAL A 800 1.34 -16.43 12.06
CA VAL A 800 2.33 -16.09 11.03
C VAL A 800 1.68 -15.11 10.05
N ALA A 801 2.42 -14.03 9.75
CA ALA A 801 2.07 -13.03 8.75
C ALA A 801 3.21 -12.93 7.72
N VAL A 802 2.90 -12.47 6.52
CA VAL A 802 3.85 -12.43 5.40
C VAL A 802 3.66 -11.14 4.58
N GLY A 803 4.75 -10.56 4.08
CA GLY A 803 4.75 -9.29 3.34
C GLY A 803 6.16 -8.83 2.96
N ASP A 804 6.32 -7.96 1.97
CA ASP A 804 7.64 -7.47 1.54
C ASP A 804 8.16 -6.38 2.51
N PHE A 805 9.00 -6.77 3.48
CA PHE A 805 9.61 -5.84 4.46
C PHE A 805 10.94 -5.25 3.96
N ASN A 806 11.38 -5.63 2.76
CA ASN A 806 12.73 -5.35 2.26
C ASN A 806 12.78 -4.59 0.94
N ASN A 807 11.63 -4.42 0.28
CA ASN A 807 11.41 -3.74 -0.99
C ASN A 807 12.30 -4.30 -2.13
N ASP A 808 12.57 -5.61 -2.12
CA ASP A 808 13.34 -6.34 -3.14
C ASP A 808 12.49 -7.19 -4.09
N THR A 809 11.15 -7.09 -3.98
CA THR A 809 10.12 -7.87 -4.72
C THR A 809 10.00 -9.34 -4.31
N ARG A 810 10.53 -9.67 -3.13
CA ARG A 810 10.30 -10.92 -2.41
C ARG A 810 9.48 -10.61 -1.16
N LEU A 811 8.66 -11.56 -0.75
CA LEU A 811 7.94 -11.43 0.51
C LEU A 811 8.88 -11.88 1.65
N ASP A 812 8.55 -11.59 2.89
CA ASP A 812 9.27 -12.00 4.10
C ASP A 812 8.28 -12.59 5.12
N ILE A 813 8.77 -13.39 6.07
CA ILE A 813 7.95 -14.06 7.09
C ILE A 813 8.13 -13.38 8.45
N VAL A 814 7.03 -13.06 9.14
CA VAL A 814 7.01 -12.59 10.54
C VAL A 814 6.09 -13.49 11.38
N VAL A 815 6.54 -13.88 12.58
CA VAL A 815 5.85 -14.85 13.44
C VAL A 815 5.71 -14.32 14.87
N ALA A 816 4.47 -14.30 15.40
CA ALA A 816 4.16 -13.87 16.76
C ALA A 816 4.20 -15.04 17.75
N ASN A 817 4.96 -14.88 18.84
CA ASN A 817 5.32 -15.97 19.77
C ASN A 817 4.78 -15.72 21.19
N GLY A 818 3.91 -16.62 21.66
CA GLY A 818 3.06 -16.42 22.83
C GLY A 818 3.67 -16.79 24.19
N GLY A 819 4.91 -17.28 24.27
CA GLY A 819 5.57 -17.66 25.52
C GLY A 819 6.89 -16.94 25.81
N ARG A 820 7.34 -17.00 27.06
CA ARG A 820 8.60 -16.38 27.52
C ARG A 820 9.83 -16.91 26.77
N ASN A 821 10.62 -15.98 26.24
CA ASN A 821 12.04 -16.20 25.98
C ASN A 821 12.83 -16.23 27.31
N ASP A 822 12.69 -17.30 28.09
CA ASP A 822 13.80 -17.73 28.95
C ASP A 822 14.96 -18.09 28.01
N ALA A 823 16.13 -17.45 28.20
CA ALA A 823 17.23 -17.51 27.22
C ALA A 823 17.78 -18.94 27.06
N GLY A 824 17.46 -19.59 25.93
CA GLY A 824 17.51 -21.05 25.82
C GLY A 824 17.94 -21.63 24.45
N ASN A 825 19.11 -21.22 23.94
CA ASN A 825 19.90 -21.90 22.88
C ASN A 825 19.24 -22.08 21.49
N HIS A 826 19.75 -21.54 20.37
CA HIS A 826 20.96 -20.74 20.06
C HIS A 826 20.56 -19.74 18.90
N ASN A 827 21.38 -19.11 18.07
CA ASN A 827 22.84 -19.07 17.87
C ASN A 827 23.30 -17.74 17.25
N HIS A 828 24.49 -17.25 17.60
CA HIS A 828 25.18 -16.15 16.89
C HIS A 828 26.71 -16.30 16.99
N ASP A 829 27.42 -15.91 15.91
CA ASP A 829 28.89 -15.89 15.86
C ASP A 829 29.51 -14.76 16.72
N PRO A 830 30.79 -14.85 17.11
CA PRO A 830 31.34 -14.12 18.26
C PRO A 830 31.65 -12.63 18.02
N LYS A 831 31.48 -11.83 19.08
CA LYS A 831 31.64 -10.36 19.10
C LYS A 831 33.11 -9.91 18.95
N LEU A 832 33.29 -8.75 18.31
CA LEU A 832 34.60 -8.14 18.04
C LEU A 832 35.31 -7.61 19.30
N PRO A 833 36.67 -7.63 19.35
CA PRO A 833 37.48 -7.18 20.48
C PRO A 833 37.21 -5.73 20.95
N GLU A 834 37.36 -5.52 22.26
CA GLU A 834 37.06 -4.26 22.96
C GLU A 834 37.81 -3.03 22.39
N ASN A 835 39.09 -3.19 22.05
CA ASN A 835 39.91 -2.13 21.46
C ASN A 835 39.39 -1.66 20.08
N VAL A 836 38.67 -2.52 19.34
CA VAL A 836 37.99 -2.17 18.09
C VAL A 836 36.72 -1.37 18.36
N GLN A 837 35.99 -1.71 19.42
CA GLN A 837 34.78 -0.99 19.83
C GLN A 837 35.09 0.44 20.29
N THR A 838 36.17 0.66 21.06
CA THR A 838 36.59 2.01 21.49
C THR A 838 36.90 2.92 20.28
N VAL A 839 37.61 2.40 19.28
CA VAL A 839 37.91 3.11 18.02
C VAL A 839 36.61 3.48 17.29
N LEU A 840 35.66 2.55 17.19
CA LEU A 840 34.38 2.77 16.50
C LEU A 840 33.48 3.79 17.21
N CYS A 841 33.43 3.79 18.54
CA CYS A 841 32.65 4.77 19.29
C CYS A 841 33.22 6.19 19.14
N GLY A 842 34.54 6.36 19.17
CA GLY A 842 35.19 7.66 18.89
C GLY A 842 34.94 8.14 17.46
N LEU A 843 35.07 7.24 16.48
CA LEU A 843 34.76 7.49 15.07
C LEU A 843 33.33 7.97 14.84
N LYS A 844 32.33 7.18 15.27
CA LYS A 844 30.91 7.48 15.05
C LYS A 844 30.54 8.85 15.63
N ARG A 845 31.03 9.15 16.83
CA ARG A 845 30.79 10.44 17.50
C ARG A 845 31.34 11.62 16.70
N ARG A 846 32.62 11.56 16.28
CA ARG A 846 33.24 12.66 15.52
C ARG A 846 32.70 12.82 14.10
N ILE A 847 32.21 11.75 13.47
CA ILE A 847 31.58 11.85 12.14
C ILE A 847 30.27 12.63 12.15
N LEU A 848 29.54 12.57 13.27
CA LEU A 848 28.30 13.32 13.51
C LEU A 848 28.55 14.78 13.93
N THR A 849 29.69 15.10 14.57
CA THR A 849 30.01 16.46 15.03
C THR A 849 30.89 17.25 14.05
N ASP A 850 31.89 16.62 13.45
CA ASP A 850 32.88 17.28 12.59
C ASP A 850 32.38 17.25 11.13
N ILE A 851 31.26 17.94 10.85
CA ILE A 851 30.57 17.94 9.55
C ILE A 851 31.43 18.57 8.42
N ASP A 852 32.44 19.38 8.76
CA ASP A 852 33.38 19.99 7.80
C ASP A 852 34.68 19.19 7.60
N GLN A 853 34.96 18.18 8.44
CA GLN A 853 36.16 17.35 8.32
C GLN A 853 35.88 16.08 7.50
N PRO A 854 36.68 15.74 6.47
CA PRO A 854 36.50 14.49 5.73
C PRO A 854 36.56 13.25 6.63
N VAL A 855 35.63 12.32 6.44
CA VAL A 855 35.51 11.06 7.23
C VAL A 855 36.82 10.26 7.29
N THR A 856 37.61 10.27 6.20
CA THR A 856 38.96 9.70 6.13
C THR A 856 39.94 10.34 7.12
N LYS A 857 39.89 11.67 7.29
CA LYS A 857 40.80 12.45 8.15
C LYS A 857 40.44 12.29 9.63
N ILE A 858 39.15 12.29 9.95
CA ILE A 858 38.65 11.96 11.30
C ILE A 858 39.17 10.57 11.72
N TYR A 859 39.05 9.59 10.83
CA TYR A 859 39.56 8.23 11.08
C TYR A 859 41.08 8.19 11.29
N GLU A 860 41.85 8.88 10.45
CA GLU A 860 43.31 8.92 10.62
C GLU A 860 43.74 9.56 11.94
N GLU A 861 43.00 10.55 12.45
CA GLU A 861 43.32 11.24 13.70
C GLU A 861 43.11 10.36 14.94
N GLU A 862 41.94 9.70 15.09
CA GLU A 862 41.71 8.81 16.24
C GLU A 862 42.61 7.56 16.20
N VAL A 863 42.91 7.02 15.01
CA VAL A 863 43.87 5.90 14.86
C VAL A 863 45.30 6.33 15.24
N LYS A 864 45.70 7.58 14.97
CA LYS A 864 47.02 8.11 15.38
C LYS A 864 47.10 8.40 16.89
N LYS A 865 45.98 8.78 17.51
CA LYS A 865 45.87 9.06 18.95
C LYS A 865 46.09 7.79 19.78
N ILE A 866 45.32 6.73 19.54
CA ILE A 866 45.44 5.46 20.26
C ILE A 866 46.83 4.80 20.04
N ARG A 867 47.46 5.00 18.88
CA ARG A 867 48.85 4.56 18.62
C ARG A 867 49.91 5.26 19.48
N ARG A 868 49.65 6.46 20.03
CA ARG A 868 50.55 7.13 20.98
C ARG A 868 50.32 6.66 22.41
N GLU A 869 49.09 6.29 22.74
CA GLU A 869 48.67 5.96 24.10
C GLU A 869 49.01 4.49 24.45
N ASN A 870 48.80 3.53 23.52
CA ASN A 870 48.78 2.09 23.84
C ASN A 870 49.87 1.22 23.17
N GLY A 871 51.06 1.76 22.86
CA GLY A 871 52.30 0.95 22.76
C GLY A 871 52.33 -0.26 21.79
N THR A 872 51.71 -0.19 20.61
CA THR A 872 51.86 -1.16 19.50
C THR A 872 51.58 -2.64 19.83
N ALA A 873 50.37 -2.98 20.30
CA ALA A 873 49.82 -4.33 20.17
C ALA A 873 48.29 -4.30 19.95
N GLY A 874 47.81 -4.87 18.83
CA GLY A 874 46.38 -5.07 18.56
C GLY A 874 45.94 -4.74 17.11
N PRO A 875 44.94 -5.46 16.56
CA PRO A 875 44.39 -5.17 15.24
C PRO A 875 43.54 -3.89 15.28
N ILE A 876 43.85 -2.93 14.40
CA ILE A 876 43.08 -1.69 14.23
C ILE A 876 42.10 -1.91 13.06
N PRO A 877 40.80 -1.57 13.19
CA PRO A 877 39.82 -1.77 12.12
C PRO A 877 40.21 -0.99 10.87
N VAL A 878 40.36 -1.68 9.73
CA VAL A 878 40.81 -1.08 8.47
C VAL A 878 39.71 -0.22 7.86
N PHE A 879 40.03 1.04 7.50
CA PHE A 879 39.07 2.01 6.94
C PHE A 879 38.17 1.45 5.85
N GLY A 880 38.71 0.62 4.93
CA GLY A 880 37.94 0.03 3.84
C GLY A 880 36.72 -0.78 4.29
N ALA A 881 36.84 -1.57 5.36
CA ALA A 881 35.77 -2.40 5.89
C ALA A 881 34.65 -1.59 6.57
N TRP A 882 34.99 -0.42 7.14
CA TRP A 882 34.04 0.44 7.85
C TRP A 882 33.56 1.64 7.04
N LYS A 883 34.15 1.89 5.86
CA LYS A 883 33.86 3.04 5.00
C LYS A 883 32.36 3.24 4.78
N THR A 884 31.64 2.19 4.41
CA THR A 884 30.20 2.28 4.11
C THR A 884 29.42 2.74 5.34
N THR A 885 29.63 2.12 6.51
CA THR A 885 29.00 2.51 7.78
C THR A 885 29.35 3.93 8.20
N LEU A 886 30.62 4.32 8.08
CA LEU A 886 31.12 5.64 8.49
C LEU A 886 30.61 6.77 7.57
N TYR A 887 30.35 6.50 6.29
CA TYR A 887 29.69 7.46 5.41
C TYR A 887 28.15 7.43 5.55
N SER A 888 27.54 6.27 5.84
CA SER A 888 26.09 6.15 6.04
C SER A 888 25.60 6.96 7.25
N ILE A 889 26.36 6.92 8.35
CA ILE A 889 26.11 7.71 9.58
C ILE A 889 26.15 9.23 9.31
N ARG A 890 26.72 9.69 8.19
CA ARG A 890 26.73 11.09 7.77
C ARG A 890 25.62 11.44 6.78
N LYS A 891 24.90 10.45 6.23
CA LYS A 891 23.80 10.66 5.27
C LYS A 891 22.44 10.86 5.97
N THR A 892 22.31 10.43 7.23
CA THR A 892 21.07 10.51 8.04
C THR A 892 20.72 11.92 8.54
N ILE A 893 21.11 12.97 7.79
CA ILE A 893 20.95 14.39 8.16
C ILE A 893 20.63 15.24 6.90
N LEU A 894 20.04 14.64 5.86
CA LEU A 894 19.76 15.28 4.56
C LEU A 894 18.31 15.00 4.10
N PRO A 895 17.60 15.95 3.47
CA PRO A 895 16.19 15.80 3.06
C PRO A 895 15.92 14.73 1.97
N PRO A 896 14.66 14.27 1.79
CA PRO A 896 14.24 13.35 0.73
C PRO A 896 14.18 14.03 -0.65
N THR A 897 14.49 13.30 -1.74
CA THR A 897 14.73 13.88 -3.07
C THR A 897 13.52 13.79 -4.00
N SER A 898 13.09 14.92 -4.57
CA SER A 898 11.96 15.00 -5.51
C SER A 898 12.16 14.17 -6.79
N THR A 899 11.05 13.72 -7.38
CA THR A 899 11.01 12.86 -8.58
C THR A 899 10.78 13.60 -9.90
N SER A 900 10.31 14.85 -9.90
CA SER A 900 10.12 15.67 -11.11
C SER A 900 10.56 17.12 -10.90
N LEU A 901 10.87 17.84 -11.99
CA LEU A 901 11.30 19.25 -11.92
C LEU A 901 10.20 20.19 -11.41
N SER A 902 8.93 19.90 -11.74
CA SER A 902 7.78 20.69 -11.28
C SER A 902 7.49 20.47 -9.80
N SER A 903 7.72 19.27 -9.25
CA SER A 903 7.54 18.97 -7.82
C SER A 903 8.73 19.32 -6.92
N ILE A 904 9.77 20.00 -7.44
CA ILE A 904 10.84 20.55 -6.58
C ILE A 904 10.32 21.76 -5.80
N ILE A 905 9.88 21.50 -4.58
CA ILE A 905 9.77 22.47 -3.48
C ILE A 905 11.14 22.51 -2.77
N ILE A 906 11.68 23.70 -2.56
CA ILE A 906 12.95 23.90 -1.82
C ILE A 906 12.61 24.09 -0.34
N PRO A 907 13.20 23.32 0.60
CA PRO A 907 13.03 23.52 2.05
C PRO A 907 13.64 24.83 2.56
N ASP A 908 13.06 25.40 3.62
CA ASP A 908 13.45 26.71 4.18
C ASP A 908 14.95 26.83 4.53
N ASP A 909 15.60 25.77 5.02
CA ASP A 909 17.01 25.78 5.38
C ASP A 909 17.96 25.86 4.16
N MET A 910 17.47 25.53 2.97
CA MET A 910 18.20 25.56 1.71
C MET A 910 18.18 26.94 1.02
N TYR A 911 17.31 27.87 1.43
CA TYR A 911 17.34 29.26 0.96
C TYR A 911 18.56 30.03 1.49
N TYR A 912 19.14 29.58 2.59
CA TYR A 912 20.21 30.27 3.31
C TYR A 912 21.56 29.52 3.25
N ASN A 913 22.67 30.26 3.30
CA ASN A 913 24.00 29.67 3.48
C ASN A 913 24.24 29.25 4.95
N ASN A 914 25.41 28.67 5.23
CA ASN A 914 25.78 28.19 6.57
C ASN A 914 25.84 29.32 7.63
N LEU A 915 25.95 30.58 7.21
CA LEU A 915 25.91 31.77 8.07
C LEU A 915 24.48 32.33 8.25
N LYS A 916 23.45 31.61 7.79
CA LYS A 916 22.03 32.02 7.78
C LYS A 916 21.75 33.31 6.98
N GLN A 917 22.56 33.58 5.97
CA GLN A 917 22.34 34.68 5.02
C GLN A 917 21.59 34.17 3.78
N GLU A 918 20.73 35.01 3.20
CA GLU A 918 20.04 34.73 1.93
C GLU A 918 21.04 34.32 0.85
N PHE A 919 20.81 33.17 0.20
CA PHE A 919 21.78 32.51 -0.67
C PHE A 919 21.18 31.98 -1.97
N LEU A 920 19.94 31.48 -1.95
CA LEU A 920 19.16 31.21 -3.17
C LEU A 920 18.72 32.55 -3.79
N PHE A 921 19.01 32.79 -5.07
CA PHE A 921 18.56 33.99 -5.78
C PHE A 921 17.64 33.72 -6.98
N CYS A 922 17.61 32.49 -7.50
CA CYS A 922 16.75 32.07 -8.61
C CYS A 922 16.20 30.67 -8.34
N ASN A 923 14.90 30.48 -8.58
CA ASN A 923 14.19 29.20 -8.63
C ASN A 923 13.03 29.38 -9.61
N SER A 924 13.32 29.32 -10.92
CA SER A 924 12.32 29.58 -11.96
C SER A 924 11.34 28.40 -12.13
N PRO A 925 10.12 28.63 -12.63
CA PRO A 925 9.20 27.56 -13.01
C PRO A 925 9.71 26.78 -14.24
N THR A 926 9.12 25.61 -14.48
CA THR A 926 9.26 24.86 -15.73
C THR A 926 8.35 25.44 -16.82
N PRO A 927 8.71 25.39 -18.11
CA PRO A 927 9.96 24.86 -18.67
C PRO A 927 11.13 25.84 -18.49
N HIS A 928 12.35 25.33 -18.70
CA HIS A 928 13.63 26.04 -18.51
C HIS A 928 13.96 26.36 -17.04
N LYS A 929 13.60 25.47 -16.10
CA LYS A 929 13.85 25.62 -14.67
C LYS A 929 15.34 25.80 -14.36
N VAL A 930 15.65 26.88 -13.65
CA VAL A 930 16.97 27.24 -13.14
C VAL A 930 16.88 27.39 -11.63
N ILE A 931 17.81 26.76 -10.91
CA ILE A 931 18.02 27.00 -9.48
C ILE A 931 19.45 27.54 -9.32
N ALA A 932 19.60 28.73 -8.72
CA ALA A 932 20.90 29.41 -8.63
C ALA A 932 21.14 30.12 -7.28
N PHE A 933 22.41 30.07 -6.86
CA PHE A 933 22.88 30.46 -5.53
C PHE A 933 24.09 31.41 -5.60
N ALA A 934 24.09 32.42 -4.74
CA ALA A 934 25.16 33.41 -4.55
C ALA A 934 24.97 34.15 -3.22
N SER A 935 26.04 34.40 -2.47
CA SER A 935 25.98 35.26 -1.27
C SER A 935 26.20 36.72 -1.62
N GLU A 936 25.70 37.65 -0.79
CA GLU A 936 25.86 39.09 -1.01
C GLU A 936 27.35 39.52 -1.08
N GLN A 937 28.21 38.87 -0.29
CA GLN A 937 29.65 39.10 -0.34
C GLN A 937 30.28 38.56 -1.64
N GLY A 938 29.79 37.43 -2.14
CA GLY A 938 30.13 36.93 -3.47
C GLY A 938 29.72 37.91 -4.58
N LEU A 939 28.52 38.46 -4.53
CA LEU A 939 28.04 39.45 -5.51
C LEU A 939 28.88 40.74 -5.48
N LYS A 940 29.32 41.20 -4.30
CA LYS A 940 30.27 42.34 -4.19
C LYS A 940 31.62 42.03 -4.85
N LEU A 941 32.14 40.81 -4.67
CA LEU A 941 33.32 40.35 -5.40
C LEU A 941 33.08 40.27 -6.92
N LEU A 942 31.90 39.86 -7.36
CA LEU A 942 31.52 39.78 -8.77
C LEU A 942 31.49 41.18 -9.44
N GLY A 943 30.86 42.16 -8.78
CA GLY A 943 30.79 43.55 -9.26
C GLY A 943 32.13 44.28 -9.26
N ASN A 944 32.97 44.03 -8.26
CA ASN A 944 34.32 44.63 -8.18
C ASN A 944 35.30 44.05 -9.21
N ASN A 945 35.05 42.85 -9.75
CA ASN A 945 35.95 42.18 -10.68
C ASN A 945 35.51 42.34 -12.13
N GLN A 946 36.35 42.99 -12.94
CA GLN A 946 36.09 43.25 -14.36
C GLN A 946 36.23 42.02 -15.26
N HIS A 947 36.75 40.89 -14.77
CA HIS A 947 37.03 39.70 -15.57
C HIS A 947 36.39 38.48 -14.92
N TRP A 948 35.46 37.84 -15.65
CA TRP A 948 34.72 36.67 -15.18
C TRP A 948 35.08 35.43 -16.02
N ASN A 949 34.94 34.25 -15.42
CA ASN A 949 35.14 32.96 -16.05
C ASN A 949 33.90 32.08 -15.79
N GLY A 950 33.22 31.64 -16.85
CA GLY A 950 32.05 30.75 -16.76
C GLY A 950 32.34 29.39 -17.39
N ASP A 951 31.78 28.32 -16.82
CA ASP A 951 31.88 26.96 -17.37
C ASP A 951 30.82 26.04 -16.76
N GLY A 952 30.46 24.97 -17.48
CA GLY A 952 29.36 24.08 -17.15
C GLY A 952 29.73 22.59 -17.15
N THR A 953 29.23 21.86 -16.15
CA THR A 953 29.56 20.47 -15.86
C THR A 953 28.30 19.62 -15.75
N PHE A 954 28.20 18.58 -16.59
CA PHE A 954 27.06 17.66 -16.63
C PHE A 954 27.17 16.58 -15.53
N ARG A 955 28.39 16.13 -15.24
CA ARG A 955 28.64 14.98 -14.34
C ARG A 955 28.31 15.24 -12.88
N THR A 956 28.36 16.50 -12.46
CA THR A 956 27.99 16.98 -11.11
C THR A 956 26.61 17.62 -11.07
N SER A 957 25.87 17.65 -12.19
CA SER A 957 24.49 18.14 -12.18
C SER A 957 23.59 17.10 -11.52
N PRO A 958 22.67 17.50 -10.61
CA PRO A 958 21.72 16.58 -10.00
C PRO A 958 20.86 15.87 -11.04
N ALA A 959 20.35 14.68 -10.72
CA ALA A 959 19.74 13.78 -11.71
C ALA A 959 18.58 14.37 -12.56
N LEU A 960 17.86 15.37 -12.04
CA LEU A 960 16.77 16.07 -12.74
C LEU A 960 17.22 17.21 -13.67
N PHE A 961 18.51 17.60 -13.64
CA PHE A 961 19.03 18.76 -14.37
C PHE A 961 20.09 18.35 -15.41
N THR A 962 20.11 19.03 -16.57
CA THR A 962 21.02 18.69 -17.67
C THR A 962 22.45 19.21 -17.45
N GLN A 963 22.61 20.38 -16.82
CA GLN A 963 23.91 21.03 -16.61
C GLN A 963 23.93 21.74 -15.24
N SER A 964 25.05 21.64 -14.54
CA SER A 964 25.38 22.57 -13.45
C SER A 964 26.37 23.60 -13.98
N TYR A 965 26.06 24.88 -13.83
CA TYR A 965 26.85 25.99 -14.37
C TYR A 965 27.43 26.83 -13.24
N SER A 966 28.62 27.43 -13.44
CA SER A 966 29.28 28.21 -12.40
C SER A 966 30.07 29.39 -12.96
N ILE A 967 30.01 30.53 -12.27
CA ILE A 967 30.74 31.76 -12.63
C ILE A 967 31.76 32.08 -11.53
N HIS A 968 32.99 32.35 -11.95
CA HIS A 968 34.18 32.58 -11.13
C HIS A 968 34.81 33.94 -11.46
N VAL A 969 35.53 34.53 -10.51
CA VAL A 969 36.33 35.75 -10.70
C VAL A 969 37.78 35.55 -10.26
N TRP A 970 38.69 36.41 -10.72
CA TRP A 970 40.10 36.38 -10.35
C TRP A 970 40.47 37.56 -9.43
N ASP A 971 40.59 37.28 -8.14
CA ASP A 971 41.09 38.20 -7.11
C ASP A 971 42.64 38.20 -7.08
N GLU A 972 43.27 39.15 -6.38
CA GLU A 972 44.75 39.28 -6.30
C GLU A 972 45.46 37.97 -5.90
N PHE A 973 44.76 37.14 -5.10
CA PHE A 973 45.30 35.91 -4.52
C PHE A 973 44.93 34.62 -5.27
N SER A 974 43.71 34.54 -5.82
CA SER A 974 43.14 33.29 -6.34
C SER A 974 41.89 33.49 -7.22
N MET A 975 41.64 32.54 -8.13
CA MET A 975 40.33 32.37 -8.76
C MET A 975 39.33 31.81 -7.75
N LYS A 976 38.15 32.42 -7.65
CA LYS A 976 37.09 32.09 -6.67
C LYS A 976 35.76 31.81 -7.40
N PRO A 977 35.07 30.68 -7.14
CA PRO A 977 33.68 30.49 -7.56
C PRO A 977 32.77 31.42 -6.76
N ILE A 978 31.78 32.01 -7.44
CA ILE A 978 30.85 32.99 -6.88
C ILE A 978 29.39 32.58 -7.12
N ILE A 979 29.05 32.26 -8.38
CA ILE A 979 27.72 31.83 -8.78
C ILE A 979 27.73 30.32 -8.99
N TYR A 980 26.71 29.64 -8.45
CA TYR A 980 26.50 28.20 -8.57
C TYR A 980 25.06 27.96 -9.04
N SER A 981 24.85 27.17 -10.09
CA SER A 981 23.50 26.89 -10.58
C SER A 981 23.33 25.49 -11.16
N CYS A 982 22.07 25.09 -11.31
CA CYS A 982 21.62 23.96 -12.12
C CYS A 982 20.53 24.42 -13.09
N CYS A 983 20.59 23.93 -14.33
CA CYS A 983 19.73 24.33 -15.45
C CYS A 983 19.06 23.09 -16.07
N GLU A 984 17.75 23.17 -16.32
CA GLU A 984 16.93 22.12 -16.93
C GLU A 984 17.50 21.68 -18.28
N ASP A 985 17.86 22.63 -19.14
CA ASP A 985 18.50 22.39 -20.43
C ASP A 985 19.70 23.33 -20.69
N LYS A 986 20.12 23.43 -21.97
CA LYS A 986 21.26 24.23 -22.44
C LYS A 986 20.87 25.21 -23.55
N LYS A 987 19.61 25.66 -23.57
CA LYS A 987 19.11 26.62 -24.55
C LYS A 987 19.34 28.05 -24.06
N GLU A 988 19.08 29.01 -24.93
CA GLU A 988 19.33 30.43 -24.69
C GLU A 988 18.44 30.98 -23.56
N GLU A 989 17.23 30.45 -23.44
CA GLU A 989 16.23 30.78 -22.42
C GLU A 989 16.71 30.47 -21.00
N SER A 990 17.30 29.28 -20.77
CA SER A 990 17.85 28.92 -19.45
C SER A 990 19.09 29.74 -19.06
N TYR A 991 19.93 30.14 -20.02
CA TYR A 991 21.05 31.05 -19.73
C TYR A 991 20.57 32.49 -19.49
N HIS A 992 19.55 32.93 -20.22
CA HIS A 992 18.92 34.24 -20.03
C HIS A 992 18.28 34.35 -18.65
N GLU A 993 17.48 33.38 -18.22
CA GLU A 993 16.90 33.35 -16.87
C GLU A 993 18.00 33.43 -15.79
N LEU A 994 19.05 32.60 -15.90
CA LEU A 994 20.18 32.61 -14.95
C LEU A 994 20.85 33.98 -14.82
N LEU A 995 21.16 34.64 -15.94
CA LEU A 995 21.87 35.93 -15.94
C LEU A 995 20.95 37.12 -15.65
N GLN A 996 19.68 37.06 -16.04
CA GLN A 996 18.69 38.10 -15.75
C GLN A 996 18.29 38.09 -14.27
N SER A 997 17.99 36.91 -13.69
CA SER A 997 17.77 36.78 -12.24
C SER A 997 18.99 37.23 -11.42
N LEU A 998 20.21 36.97 -11.90
CA LEU A 998 21.45 37.47 -11.28
C LEU A 998 21.52 39.00 -11.29
N LEU A 999 21.24 39.65 -12.43
CA LEU A 999 21.25 41.11 -12.55
C LEU A 999 20.16 41.75 -11.68
N ILE A 1000 18.96 41.17 -11.64
CA ILE A 1000 17.85 41.62 -10.79
C ILE A 1000 18.23 41.50 -9.30
N HIS A 1001 18.79 40.38 -8.86
CA HIS A 1001 19.16 40.20 -7.45
C HIS A 1001 20.32 41.12 -7.05
N ALA A 1002 21.36 41.26 -7.88
CA ALA A 1002 22.44 42.21 -7.61
C ALA A 1002 21.92 43.66 -7.50
N THR A 1003 20.98 44.05 -8.38
CA THR A 1003 20.33 45.37 -8.32
C THR A 1003 19.53 45.55 -7.02
N LYS A 1004 18.76 44.55 -6.58
CA LYS A 1004 18.06 44.56 -5.28
C LYS A 1004 19.00 44.76 -4.08
N LYS A 1005 20.26 44.33 -4.19
CA LYS A 1005 21.32 44.50 -3.17
C LYS A 1005 22.15 45.79 -3.34
N ASN A 1006 21.80 46.67 -4.28
CA ASN A 1006 22.58 47.87 -4.67
C ASN A 1006 24.00 47.56 -5.19
N ILE A 1007 24.19 46.41 -5.85
CA ILE A 1007 25.46 45.97 -6.43
C ILE A 1007 25.41 46.11 -7.95
N THR A 1008 26.30 46.94 -8.52
CA THR A 1008 26.43 47.08 -9.98
C THR A 1008 27.35 45.99 -10.53
N LEU A 1009 26.88 45.25 -11.54
CA LEU A 1009 27.68 44.26 -12.27
C LEU A 1009 28.09 44.82 -13.64
N ASN A 1010 29.38 44.96 -13.91
CA ASN A 1010 29.90 45.50 -15.19
C ASN A 1010 31.22 44.82 -15.61
N PRO A 1011 31.18 43.57 -16.10
CA PRO A 1011 32.36 42.87 -16.59
C PRO A 1011 32.88 43.47 -17.91
N THR A 1012 34.20 43.64 -18.04
CA THR A 1012 34.84 44.07 -19.29
C THR A 1012 35.29 42.90 -20.18
N SER A 1013 35.35 41.67 -19.64
CA SER A 1013 35.49 40.44 -20.43
C SER A 1013 35.01 39.20 -19.68
N ILE A 1014 34.42 38.25 -20.41
CA ILE A 1014 33.98 36.96 -19.86
C ILE A 1014 34.61 35.82 -20.68
N LEU A 1015 35.32 34.90 -20.02
CA LEU A 1015 35.88 33.69 -20.64
C LEU A 1015 34.95 32.49 -20.44
N ILE A 1016 34.49 31.87 -21.52
CA ILE A 1016 33.57 30.71 -21.51
C ILE A 1016 33.97 29.61 -22.51
N ASP A 1017 33.22 28.50 -22.54
CA ASP A 1017 33.23 27.56 -23.68
C ASP A 1017 32.41 28.11 -24.87
N PHE A 1018 32.50 27.41 -25.99
CA PHE A 1018 31.86 27.70 -27.27
C PHE A 1018 30.35 27.30 -27.30
N GLU A 1019 29.61 27.55 -26.21
CA GLU A 1019 28.16 27.32 -26.12
C GLU A 1019 27.39 28.56 -26.61
N GLN A 1020 26.74 28.45 -27.78
CA GLN A 1020 26.15 29.61 -28.51
C GLN A 1020 25.12 30.40 -27.71
N GLY A 1021 24.20 29.71 -27.01
CA GLY A 1021 23.16 30.38 -26.22
C GLY A 1021 23.78 31.33 -25.19
N MET A 1022 24.71 30.81 -24.37
CA MET A 1022 25.44 31.62 -23.38
C MET A 1022 26.21 32.81 -24.02
N ILE A 1023 26.78 32.63 -25.22
CA ILE A 1023 27.44 33.73 -25.96
C ILE A 1023 26.43 34.81 -26.36
N ASN A 1024 25.28 34.40 -26.92
CA ASN A 1024 24.21 35.32 -27.32
C ASN A 1024 23.66 36.07 -26.09
N THR A 1025 23.33 35.35 -25.01
CA THR A 1025 22.85 35.93 -23.75
C THR A 1025 23.83 36.93 -23.13
N ILE A 1026 25.14 36.63 -23.14
CA ILE A 1026 26.15 37.59 -22.62
C ILE A 1026 26.18 38.86 -23.48
N ASN A 1027 26.08 38.74 -24.81
CA ASN A 1027 26.08 39.90 -25.70
C ASN A 1027 24.82 40.78 -25.54
N ASP A 1028 23.69 40.19 -25.12
CA ASP A 1028 22.44 40.91 -24.86
C ASP A 1028 22.44 41.60 -23.48
N ILE A 1029 22.79 40.86 -22.41
CA ILE A 1029 22.77 41.37 -21.03
C ILE A 1029 24.00 42.22 -20.67
N PHE A 1030 25.15 41.93 -21.28
CA PHE A 1030 26.42 42.63 -21.07
C PHE A 1030 27.08 43.04 -22.41
N PRO A 1031 26.45 43.91 -23.23
CA PRO A 1031 26.90 44.27 -24.59
C PRO A 1031 28.26 45.01 -24.67
N HIS A 1032 28.87 45.32 -23.52
CA HIS A 1032 30.20 45.94 -23.43
C HIS A 1032 31.29 44.95 -22.95
N ALA A 1033 30.92 43.71 -22.62
CA ALA A 1033 31.86 42.68 -22.15
C ALA A 1033 32.48 41.92 -23.33
N LEU A 1034 33.82 41.91 -23.43
CA LEU A 1034 34.51 41.13 -24.44
C LEU A 1034 34.43 39.62 -24.14
N VAL A 1035 33.58 38.90 -24.87
CA VAL A 1035 33.48 37.44 -24.79
C VAL A 1035 34.74 36.78 -25.38
N LYS A 1036 35.34 35.86 -24.64
CA LYS A 1036 36.50 35.05 -25.07
C LYS A 1036 36.21 33.56 -24.95
N GLY A 1037 36.62 32.78 -25.95
CA GLY A 1037 36.51 31.32 -25.97
C GLY A 1037 37.76 30.65 -25.41
N CYS A 1038 37.60 29.63 -24.56
CA CYS A 1038 38.72 28.96 -23.91
C CYS A 1038 39.68 28.23 -24.88
N HIS A 1039 40.99 28.50 -24.80
CA HIS A 1039 42.01 27.81 -25.63
C HIS A 1039 42.03 26.29 -25.42
N PHE A 1040 41.77 25.82 -24.20
CA PHE A 1040 41.72 24.38 -23.92
C PHE A 1040 40.53 23.71 -24.62
N HIS A 1041 39.35 24.32 -24.60
CA HIS A 1041 38.17 23.75 -25.28
C HIS A 1041 38.26 23.85 -26.81
N TYR A 1042 38.89 24.89 -27.36
CA TYR A 1042 39.29 24.93 -28.77
C TYR A 1042 40.13 23.68 -29.12
N ALA A 1043 41.24 23.45 -28.40
CA ALA A 1043 42.11 22.29 -28.62
C ALA A 1043 41.38 20.96 -28.43
N GLN A 1044 40.48 20.87 -27.44
CA GLN A 1044 39.65 19.69 -27.20
C GLN A 1044 38.67 19.43 -28.35
N ASN A 1045 38.10 20.48 -28.97
CA ASN A 1045 37.20 20.37 -30.11
C ASN A 1045 37.92 19.93 -31.40
N ILE A 1046 39.14 20.42 -31.64
CA ILE A 1046 40.02 19.87 -32.69
C ILE A 1046 40.27 18.37 -32.43
N TRP A 1047 40.62 17.99 -31.19
CA TRP A 1047 40.91 16.60 -30.85
C TRP A 1047 39.69 15.66 -30.94
N LYS A 1048 38.48 16.14 -30.62
CA LYS A 1048 37.21 15.43 -30.87
C LYS A 1048 37.04 15.09 -32.36
N LYS A 1049 37.47 15.98 -33.26
CA LYS A 1049 37.38 15.79 -34.73
C LYS A 1049 38.47 14.87 -35.26
N VAL A 1050 39.71 15.00 -34.77
CA VAL A 1050 40.81 14.04 -35.01
C VAL A 1050 40.36 12.61 -34.66
N LYS A 1051 39.64 12.43 -33.54
CA LYS A 1051 39.00 11.15 -33.20
C LYS A 1051 37.87 10.78 -34.17
N LYS A 1052 36.89 11.66 -34.42
CA LYS A 1052 35.73 11.36 -35.28
C LYS A 1052 36.11 10.98 -36.72
N TYR A 1053 37.21 11.50 -37.24
CA TYR A 1053 37.72 11.18 -38.58
C TYR A 1053 38.76 10.05 -38.60
N ASN A 1054 38.93 9.32 -37.48
CA ASN A 1054 39.88 8.21 -37.31
C ASN A 1054 41.35 8.57 -37.62
N LEU A 1055 41.74 9.83 -37.45
CA LEU A 1055 43.10 10.32 -37.69
C LEU A 1055 44.11 9.92 -36.59
N VAL A 1056 43.66 9.26 -35.52
CA VAL A 1056 44.49 8.84 -34.37
C VAL A 1056 45.57 7.81 -34.76
N THR A 1057 45.29 6.93 -35.72
CA THR A 1057 46.28 5.99 -36.25
C THR A 1057 47.30 6.67 -37.16
N LEU A 1058 46.87 7.65 -37.95
CA LEU A 1058 47.72 8.46 -38.84
C LEU A 1058 48.62 9.42 -38.06
N SER A 1059 48.17 9.95 -36.92
CA SER A 1059 48.97 10.83 -36.05
C SER A 1059 50.15 10.15 -35.33
N LYS A 1060 50.45 8.89 -35.66
CA LYS A 1060 51.73 8.24 -35.36
C LYS A 1060 52.87 8.76 -36.26
N GLU A 1061 52.57 9.23 -37.47
CA GLU A 1061 53.55 9.82 -38.38
C GLU A 1061 53.94 11.22 -37.89
N GLU A 1062 55.24 11.52 -37.94
CA GLU A 1062 55.73 12.73 -37.27
C GLU A 1062 55.23 14.02 -37.91
N ASN A 1063 55.08 14.05 -39.24
CA ASN A 1063 54.57 15.22 -39.97
C ASN A 1063 53.09 15.48 -39.62
N ILE A 1064 52.22 14.47 -39.77
CA ILE A 1064 50.78 14.57 -39.45
C ILE A 1064 50.58 15.01 -37.98
N ARG A 1065 51.37 14.45 -37.05
CA ARG A 1065 51.38 14.84 -35.64
C ARG A 1065 51.78 16.31 -35.44
N ARG A 1066 52.74 16.81 -36.23
CA ARG A 1066 53.21 18.21 -36.20
C ARG A 1066 52.14 19.17 -36.72
N GLN A 1067 51.47 18.85 -37.84
CA GLN A 1067 50.39 19.70 -38.37
C GLN A 1067 49.17 19.78 -37.45
N ILE A 1068 48.78 18.66 -36.82
CA ILE A 1068 47.71 18.68 -35.79
C ILE A 1068 48.12 19.57 -34.59
N ALA A 1069 49.40 19.60 -34.21
CA ALA A 1069 49.90 20.50 -33.17
C ALA A 1069 49.93 21.97 -33.62
N ASN A 1070 50.25 22.25 -34.88
CA ASN A 1070 50.22 23.59 -35.48
C ASN A 1070 48.79 24.17 -35.46
N ILE A 1071 47.77 23.38 -35.84
CA ILE A 1071 46.36 23.77 -35.76
C ILE A 1071 45.96 24.16 -34.32
N VAL A 1072 46.40 23.38 -33.32
CA VAL A 1072 46.14 23.66 -31.89
C VAL A 1072 46.88 24.93 -31.39
N ALA A 1073 47.90 25.39 -32.11
CA ALA A 1073 48.67 26.60 -31.81
C ALA A 1073 48.16 27.88 -32.50
N LEU A 1074 47.28 27.80 -33.50
CA LEU A 1074 46.69 28.97 -34.19
C LEU A 1074 46.10 30.05 -33.24
N PRO A 1075 45.53 29.73 -32.06
CA PRO A 1075 45.05 30.75 -31.11
C PRO A 1075 46.15 31.57 -30.42
N LEU A 1076 47.44 31.25 -30.65
CA LEU A 1076 48.60 31.81 -29.95
C LEU A 1076 49.55 32.59 -30.88
N ILE A 1077 49.15 32.84 -32.14
CA ILE A 1077 49.89 33.64 -33.13
C ILE A 1077 49.12 34.94 -33.46
N PRO A 1078 49.78 35.98 -34.03
CA PRO A 1078 49.12 37.24 -34.38
C PRO A 1078 47.86 37.01 -35.23
N PRO A 1079 46.72 37.69 -34.95
CA PRO A 1079 45.48 37.48 -35.70
C PRO A 1079 45.64 37.64 -37.22
N ASN A 1080 46.52 38.53 -37.68
CA ASN A 1080 46.83 38.76 -39.09
C ASN A 1080 47.67 37.65 -39.77
N GLU A 1081 48.32 36.77 -38.99
CA GLU A 1081 49.09 35.63 -39.51
C GLU A 1081 48.33 34.30 -39.46
N VAL A 1082 47.11 34.28 -38.89
CA VAL A 1082 46.30 33.05 -38.75
C VAL A 1082 45.97 32.44 -40.10
N ASN A 1083 45.53 33.24 -41.08
CA ASN A 1083 45.17 32.75 -42.41
C ASN A 1083 46.41 32.23 -43.14
N ASN A 1084 47.48 33.04 -43.23
CA ASN A 1084 48.78 32.67 -43.81
C ASN A 1084 49.38 31.39 -43.21
N SER A 1085 49.10 31.12 -41.92
CA SER A 1085 49.57 29.92 -41.22
C SER A 1085 48.68 28.71 -41.50
N MET A 1086 47.37 28.90 -41.62
CA MET A 1086 46.42 27.85 -42.00
C MET A 1086 46.63 27.39 -43.45
N GLU A 1087 46.89 28.32 -44.38
CA GLU A 1087 47.25 28.01 -45.78
C GLU A 1087 48.49 27.12 -45.85
N LYS A 1088 49.58 27.47 -45.16
CA LYS A 1088 50.79 26.64 -45.08
C LYS A 1088 50.54 25.24 -44.49
N ILE A 1089 49.67 25.13 -43.49
CA ILE A 1089 49.26 23.84 -42.91
C ILE A 1089 48.47 23.01 -43.94
N ILE A 1090 47.67 23.65 -44.80
CA ILE A 1090 46.92 22.97 -45.87
C ILE A 1090 47.89 22.51 -46.97
N ASP A 1091 48.79 23.38 -47.44
CA ASP A 1091 49.81 23.05 -48.45
C ASP A 1091 50.71 21.89 -48.00
N GLU A 1092 51.21 21.91 -46.76
CA GLU A 1092 52.02 20.82 -46.18
C GLU A 1092 51.22 19.52 -45.90
N LEU A 1093 49.90 19.52 -46.15
CA LEU A 1093 49.01 18.35 -46.05
C LEU A 1093 48.42 17.90 -47.40
N CYS A 1094 48.64 18.62 -48.51
CA CYS A 1094 48.01 18.34 -49.80
C CYS A 1094 48.30 16.95 -50.40
N ASP A 1095 49.39 16.30 -50.02
CA ASP A 1095 49.76 14.94 -50.48
C ASP A 1095 49.03 13.78 -49.76
N TYR A 1096 48.18 14.06 -48.76
CA TYR A 1096 47.65 13.03 -47.84
C TYR A 1096 46.11 12.87 -47.83
N ASP A 1097 45.69 11.69 -47.33
CA ASP A 1097 44.33 11.15 -47.24
C ASP A 1097 43.21 12.18 -46.97
N SER A 1098 42.15 12.08 -47.77
CA SER A 1098 40.81 12.71 -47.66
C SER A 1098 40.22 12.96 -46.25
N LYS A 1099 40.68 12.24 -45.23
CA LYS A 1099 40.30 12.43 -43.82
C LYS A 1099 40.93 13.68 -43.20
N LEU A 1100 42.12 14.10 -43.66
CA LEU A 1100 42.80 15.32 -43.19
C LEU A 1100 42.12 16.58 -43.69
N TYR A 1101 41.67 16.60 -44.96
CA TYR A 1101 40.89 17.71 -45.52
C TYR A 1101 39.61 17.99 -44.71
N LYS A 1102 38.95 16.96 -44.16
CA LYS A 1102 37.77 17.11 -43.29
C LYS A 1102 38.08 17.75 -41.93
N LEU A 1103 39.34 17.75 -41.50
CA LEU A 1103 39.81 18.45 -40.30
C LEU A 1103 40.09 19.93 -40.60
N THR A 1104 40.74 20.23 -41.74
CA THR A 1104 41.03 21.62 -42.14
C THR A 1104 39.75 22.38 -42.52
N ASP A 1105 38.85 21.78 -43.31
CA ASP A 1105 37.49 22.29 -43.59
C ASP A 1105 36.72 22.65 -42.30
N TYR A 1106 36.76 21.77 -41.29
CA TYR A 1106 36.14 22.05 -40.00
C TYR A 1106 36.74 23.27 -39.30
N VAL A 1107 38.07 23.43 -39.34
CA VAL A 1107 38.75 24.59 -38.74
C VAL A 1107 38.37 25.87 -39.47
N LEU A 1108 38.44 25.87 -40.81
CA LEU A 1108 38.07 27.02 -41.65
C LEU A 1108 36.64 27.49 -41.31
N LYS A 1109 35.66 26.61 -41.50
CA LYS A 1109 34.22 26.92 -41.34
C LYS A 1109 33.76 27.30 -39.92
N ASN A 1110 34.51 26.92 -38.88
CA ASN A 1110 34.11 27.17 -37.49
C ASN A 1110 34.89 28.31 -36.83
N TYR A 1111 36.05 28.69 -37.38
CA TYR A 1111 36.99 29.61 -36.72
C TYR A 1111 37.62 30.67 -37.64
N ILE A 1112 37.68 30.49 -38.97
CA ILE A 1112 38.41 31.40 -39.88
C ILE A 1112 37.49 32.01 -40.97
N GLU A 1113 36.83 31.19 -41.78
CA GLU A 1113 36.02 31.62 -42.93
C GLU A 1113 34.55 31.79 -42.54
N ASP A 1114 34.05 33.04 -42.62
CA ASP A 1114 32.69 33.46 -42.21
C ASP A 1114 32.21 32.77 -40.91
N ALA A 1115 33.11 32.77 -39.93
CA ALA A 1115 33.14 31.76 -38.90
C ALA A 1115 32.08 31.96 -37.82
N ARG A 1116 31.45 30.85 -37.40
CA ARG A 1116 30.53 30.80 -36.26
C ARG A 1116 31.10 31.46 -34.99
N PHE A 1117 32.41 31.35 -34.77
CA PHE A 1117 33.10 32.01 -33.67
C PHE A 1117 34.15 32.96 -34.23
N SER A 1118 34.00 34.26 -33.94
CA SER A 1118 34.86 35.30 -34.51
C SER A 1118 36.33 35.14 -34.08
N LEU A 1119 37.25 35.51 -34.97
CA LEU A 1119 38.71 35.42 -34.75
C LEU A 1119 39.13 36.03 -33.40
N HIS A 1120 38.58 37.19 -33.05
CA HIS A 1120 38.89 37.88 -31.79
C HIS A 1120 38.30 37.20 -30.54
N MET A 1121 37.28 36.35 -30.67
CA MET A 1121 36.74 35.57 -29.54
C MET A 1121 37.73 34.46 -29.13
N TRP A 1122 38.28 33.71 -30.11
CA TRP A 1122 39.08 32.52 -29.82
C TRP A 1122 40.60 32.73 -29.88
N ASN A 1123 41.11 33.79 -30.52
CA ASN A 1123 42.52 34.13 -30.48
C ASN A 1123 42.89 34.78 -29.12
N HIS A 1124 44.05 34.40 -28.58
CA HIS A 1124 44.57 34.84 -27.27
C HIS A 1124 45.88 35.64 -27.36
N PHE A 1125 46.45 35.87 -28.55
CA PHE A 1125 47.79 36.44 -28.75
C PHE A 1125 47.99 37.78 -28.04
N ASP A 1126 47.08 38.73 -28.26
CA ASP A 1126 47.16 40.06 -27.66
C ASP A 1126 47.09 39.98 -26.13
N THR A 1127 46.23 39.10 -25.61
CA THR A 1127 46.04 38.82 -24.18
C THR A 1127 47.10 37.91 -23.53
N ILE A 1128 48.10 37.39 -24.28
CA ILE A 1128 49.21 36.63 -23.68
C ILE A 1128 49.93 37.52 -22.65
N GLY A 1129 49.98 37.03 -21.42
CA GLY A 1129 50.60 37.69 -20.27
C GLY A 1129 49.62 38.49 -19.40
N GLU A 1130 48.54 39.01 -19.99
CA GLU A 1130 47.57 39.87 -19.29
C GLU A 1130 46.44 39.09 -18.62
N ARG A 1131 45.90 38.05 -19.27
CA ARG A 1131 44.67 37.35 -18.81
C ARG A 1131 44.78 35.81 -18.92
N PRO A 1132 44.01 35.05 -18.12
CA PRO A 1132 44.02 33.58 -18.19
C PRO A 1132 43.40 33.05 -19.50
N ARG A 1133 44.25 32.63 -20.45
CA ARG A 1133 43.84 31.99 -21.73
C ARG A 1133 43.11 30.64 -21.63
N THR A 1134 42.98 30.07 -20.43
CA THR A 1134 42.37 28.75 -20.19
C THR A 1134 41.57 28.69 -18.90
N ASN A 1135 40.41 28.03 -18.94
CA ASN A 1135 39.58 27.62 -17.80
C ASN A 1135 40.21 26.53 -16.89
N ASN A 1136 41.49 26.18 -17.02
CA ASN A 1136 42.16 25.10 -16.27
C ASN A 1136 41.94 25.15 -14.73
N HIS A 1137 41.75 26.33 -14.17
CA HIS A 1137 41.40 26.51 -12.75
C HIS A 1137 39.95 26.13 -12.44
N LEU A 1138 39.03 26.44 -13.36
CA LEU A 1138 37.61 26.15 -13.29
C LEU A 1138 37.34 24.66 -13.51
N GLU A 1139 37.96 24.03 -14.52
CA GLU A 1139 38.04 22.56 -14.62
C GLU A 1139 38.63 21.94 -13.34
N GLY A 1140 39.63 22.60 -12.75
CA GLY A 1140 40.26 22.16 -11.51
C GLY A 1140 39.32 22.22 -10.30
N TYR A 1141 38.40 23.20 -10.29
CA TYR A 1141 37.30 23.29 -9.34
C TYR A 1141 36.23 22.24 -9.62
N HIS A 1142 35.75 22.09 -10.86
CA HIS A 1142 34.80 21.04 -11.23
C HIS A 1142 35.36 19.64 -10.93
N ARG A 1143 36.66 19.39 -11.10
CA ARG A 1143 37.31 18.14 -10.68
C ARG A 1143 37.38 17.96 -9.16
N GLN A 1144 37.47 19.04 -8.38
CA GLN A 1144 37.35 19.00 -6.92
C GLN A 1144 35.90 18.83 -6.44
N LEU A 1145 34.91 19.27 -7.25
CA LEU A 1145 33.49 19.05 -7.01
C LEU A 1145 33.12 17.59 -7.33
N ASN A 1146 33.49 17.08 -8.52
CA ASN A 1146 33.39 15.66 -8.93
C ASN A 1146 34.12 14.67 -7.99
N ALA A 1147 35.03 15.15 -7.15
CA ALA A 1147 35.75 14.35 -6.15
C ALA A 1147 35.08 14.37 -4.76
N ARG A 1148 34.08 15.23 -4.55
CA ARG A 1148 33.31 15.39 -3.31
C ARG A 1148 31.88 14.89 -3.47
N VAL A 1149 31.13 15.42 -4.43
CA VAL A 1149 29.83 14.83 -4.85
C VAL A 1149 30.05 13.63 -5.75
N ARG A 1150 29.11 12.67 -5.72
CA ARG A 1150 29.08 11.55 -6.68
C ARG A 1150 28.69 12.04 -8.08
N THR A 1151 28.80 11.15 -9.07
CA THR A 1151 28.23 11.39 -10.40
C THR A 1151 26.70 11.38 -10.30
N HIS A 1152 26.05 12.44 -10.80
CA HIS A 1152 24.61 12.70 -10.64
C HIS A 1152 24.13 12.56 -9.17
N PRO A 1153 24.49 13.53 -8.30
CA PRO A 1153 24.03 13.54 -6.91
C PRO A 1153 22.52 13.84 -6.81
N ASP A 1154 21.95 13.62 -5.64
CA ASP A 1154 20.70 14.25 -5.25
C ASP A 1154 20.86 15.78 -5.12
N LEU A 1155 19.76 16.51 -5.27
CA LEU A 1155 19.76 17.98 -5.25
C LEU A 1155 20.27 18.55 -3.93
N TRP A 1156 19.94 17.92 -2.80
CA TRP A 1156 20.28 18.42 -1.46
C TRP A 1156 21.76 18.22 -1.13
N THR A 1157 22.36 17.07 -1.49
CA THR A 1157 23.81 16.85 -1.41
C THR A 1157 24.56 17.86 -2.29
N TRP A 1158 24.03 18.21 -3.46
CA TRP A 1158 24.62 19.25 -4.32
C TRP A 1158 24.53 20.64 -3.67
N ILE A 1159 23.37 21.05 -3.17
CA ILE A 1159 23.18 22.36 -2.50
C ILE A 1159 24.09 22.49 -1.26
N ASN A 1160 24.24 21.44 -0.45
CA ASN A 1160 25.08 21.50 0.75
C ASN A 1160 26.58 21.57 0.45
N GLU A 1161 27.08 20.87 -0.58
CA GLU A 1161 28.47 21.05 -1.04
C GLU A 1161 28.70 22.43 -1.69
N VAL A 1162 27.66 23.05 -2.28
CA VAL A 1162 27.69 24.44 -2.74
C VAL A 1162 27.76 25.42 -1.55
N LYS A 1163 26.94 25.24 -0.50
CA LYS A 1163 26.98 26.03 0.75
C LYS A 1163 28.37 25.95 1.40
N SER A 1164 28.93 24.74 1.57
CA SER A 1164 30.28 24.53 2.10
C SER A 1164 31.39 25.08 1.19
N SER A 1165 31.21 25.03 -0.14
CA SER A 1165 32.13 25.63 -1.11
C SER A 1165 32.18 27.16 -0.98
N GLU A 1166 31.05 27.82 -0.77
CA GLU A 1166 30.96 29.28 -0.59
C GLU A 1166 31.65 29.74 0.70
N GLU A 1167 31.28 29.16 1.84
CA GLU A 1167 31.89 29.45 3.14
C GLU A 1167 33.42 29.27 3.12
N SER A 1168 33.89 28.17 2.52
CA SER A 1168 35.32 27.88 2.39
C SER A 1168 36.07 28.87 1.48
N VAL A 1169 35.36 29.58 0.60
CA VAL A 1169 35.92 30.62 -0.29
C VAL A 1169 35.93 31.98 0.42
N MET A 1170 34.85 32.36 1.11
CA MET A 1170 34.77 33.63 1.83
C MET A 1170 35.74 33.67 3.02
N CYS A 1171 35.80 32.60 3.83
CA CYS A 1171 36.75 32.51 4.95
C CYS A 1171 38.21 32.58 4.46
N ARG A 1172 38.52 32.08 3.25
CA ARG A 1172 39.84 32.24 2.63
C ARG A 1172 40.11 33.66 2.15
N TYR A 1173 39.13 34.33 1.53
CA TYR A 1173 39.24 35.73 1.14
C TYR A 1173 39.51 36.64 2.35
N GLU A 1174 38.75 36.48 3.44
CA GLU A 1174 38.96 37.22 4.69
C GLU A 1174 40.37 36.99 5.27
N GLN A 1175 40.86 35.74 5.27
CA GLN A 1175 42.22 35.43 5.71
C GLN A 1175 43.30 36.03 4.80
N GLU A 1176 43.09 36.04 3.48
CA GLU A 1176 44.01 36.62 2.50
C GLU A 1176 44.13 38.15 2.72
N GLN A 1177 42.99 38.84 2.86
CA GLN A 1177 42.91 40.27 3.17
C GLN A 1177 43.53 40.61 4.55
N ALA A 1178 43.23 39.84 5.59
CA ALA A 1178 43.73 40.08 6.95
C ALA A 1178 45.24 39.81 7.10
N GLN A 1179 45.79 38.83 6.38
CA GLN A 1179 47.19 38.39 6.56
C GLN A 1179 48.17 39.00 5.55
N LYS A 1180 47.71 39.75 4.53
CA LYS A 1180 48.53 40.29 3.42
C LYS A 1180 49.45 39.22 2.79
N ARG A 1181 48.93 38.00 2.65
CA ARG A 1181 49.74 36.82 2.35
C ARG A 1181 50.06 36.73 0.87
N THR A 1182 51.35 36.73 0.52
CA THR A 1182 51.80 36.60 -0.87
C THR A 1182 51.43 35.25 -1.48
N THR A 1183 51.14 35.26 -2.78
CA THR A 1183 50.58 34.12 -3.53
C THR A 1183 51.50 32.91 -3.59
N ARG A 1184 50.90 31.72 -3.73
CA ARG A 1184 51.66 30.50 -4.07
C ARG A 1184 52.30 30.69 -5.45
N PRO A 1185 53.63 30.53 -5.61
CA PRO A 1185 54.30 30.75 -6.89
C PRO A 1185 53.79 29.77 -7.95
N ARG A 1186 53.42 30.32 -9.12
CA ARG A 1186 52.98 29.57 -10.30
C ARG A 1186 54.09 28.60 -10.72
N LYS A 1187 53.74 27.32 -10.96
CA LYS A 1187 54.74 26.25 -11.22
C LYS A 1187 55.71 26.66 -12.32
N ALA A 1188 57.02 26.57 -12.05
CA ALA A 1188 58.08 27.08 -12.91
C ALA A 1188 57.97 26.67 -14.38
N LYS A 1189 57.43 25.47 -14.70
CA LYS A 1189 57.14 25.07 -16.08
C LYS A 1189 56.16 26.03 -16.78
N TYR A 1190 55.02 26.36 -16.17
CA TYR A 1190 54.04 27.25 -16.79
C TYR A 1190 54.57 28.68 -16.89
N THR A 1191 55.36 29.13 -15.92
CA THR A 1191 56.07 30.41 -15.99
C THR A 1191 57.12 30.39 -17.10
N GLN A 1192 57.84 29.29 -17.31
CA GLN A 1192 58.77 29.13 -18.44
C GLN A 1192 58.06 29.05 -19.79
N ASP A 1193 56.91 28.38 -19.87
CA ASP A 1193 56.16 28.21 -21.12
C ASP A 1193 55.44 29.52 -21.52
N ASP A 1194 54.88 30.26 -20.56
CA ASP A 1194 54.38 31.63 -20.81
C ASP A 1194 55.54 32.60 -21.10
N ASN A 1195 56.69 32.48 -20.43
CA ASN A 1195 57.87 33.30 -20.75
C ASN A 1195 58.42 32.98 -22.16
N LYS A 1196 58.38 31.73 -22.63
CA LYS A 1196 58.72 31.36 -24.02
C LYS A 1196 57.75 32.01 -25.01
N LEU A 1197 56.46 32.05 -24.69
CA LEU A 1197 55.44 32.71 -25.51
C LEU A 1197 55.62 34.23 -25.51
N MET A 1198 55.93 34.86 -24.38
CA MET A 1198 56.31 36.29 -24.34
C MET A 1198 57.60 36.57 -25.13
N LEU A 1199 58.58 35.67 -25.07
CA LEU A 1199 59.83 35.73 -25.83
C LEU A 1199 59.69 35.32 -27.31
N ALA A 1200 58.51 34.84 -27.71
CA ALA A 1200 58.10 34.59 -29.10
C ALA A 1200 57.09 35.63 -29.62
N LYS A 1201 56.44 36.38 -28.73
CA LYS A 1201 55.65 37.61 -29.00
C LYS A 1201 56.54 38.86 -29.12
N THR A 1202 57.83 38.72 -28.80
CA THR A 1202 58.87 39.76 -28.91
C THR A 1202 60.00 39.37 -29.88
N LYS A 1203 59.71 38.43 -30.80
CA LYS A 1203 60.55 37.98 -31.90
C LYS A 1203 59.73 37.97 -33.20
#